data_AF-A0AAU2UJB5-F1
#
_entry.id   AF-A0AAU2UJB5-F1
#
_cell.length_a   1.000
_cell.length_b   1.000
_cell.length_c   1.000
_cell.angle_alpha   90.00
_cell.angle_beta   90.00
_cell.angle_gamma   90.00
#
_symmetry.space_group_name_H-M   'P 1'
#
loop_
_entity.id
_entity.type
_entity.pdbx_description
1 polymer ?
#
loop_
_entity_poly.entity_id
_entity_poly.type
_entity_poly.pdbx_seq_one_letter_code
_entity_poly.pdbx_strand_id
1 'polypeptide(L)'
;MTVWKTSRRNFLAHKGRMALSAVAVLLSVAFVCGTLVFTDTMNTTFDKLFAATAADVTVVPKAPEKDDRLPGNGKPVTVPASAVGKAAKATGAKAAEGAVSSMSVTVVDSHDKNMGSTSGAPTIAGNWTKNDLRSMEISSGHAPRGPTEVMVDADTAEKHHLKLGDELRTITANGDIRAAISGIATFRVTNPGAAVVYFDTVTAQTKLLGAPDVFSLISVTAEAGVSDEQLKKNVATALGDTSVYKLQTQEQAAAANKDSMGSFLDVMKYAMLGFAGIALLVGIFLIVNTFSMLVAQRTREIGLMRAIGSSRKQVNRSVLIEALFLGVVGSLLGVGAGVGLAVGLMKLMGAMGMELSTEDLTVAWTTPVVGLVLGIVVTVVAAYFPARRAGKVSPMAALREAGTPADGRAGRVRAAIGLVLTLAGGAALLAATRADKASEGSLMLGAGVFLTLIGFIVIGPLLAGLVVRVLSAVMLRMFGPVGRLAERNALRNPRRTGATGAALMVGLALVACLSVVGSSMVASATEELDKSVGADFIVQPAGGDGALIVDQAAKALKTVPDIEHLTEYKVVGARLTAPDGTTESEGLVAADPSYKDDVRRETVSGELAAAYGKDAMSVGETYATKHRVKVGDRMTVAFEGGETAKLKVAAITSDDVNIDKGAMYVNITTAARYVPADTLPQNMIMFAKAADGKEKEAYAALKSALAKYPQYEVKNQADFKEQLQDQIGQLLNIVYGLLALAIIVAVLGVVNTLALSVVERTREIGLMRAIGLSRRQLRRMIRLESVVIAVFGALLGLGLGMGWGTAAQKLLALEGLGVLEIPWPTILTVFVASAFVGLFAALVPAFRAGRMNVLNAIATD
;
A
#
# COMPACT_ATOMS: atom_id res chain seq x y z
N MET A 1 17.20 42.44 -30.38
CA MET A 1 16.39 42.19 -29.17
C MET A 1 16.76 40.82 -28.62
N THR A 2 17.25 40.70 -27.38
CA THR A 2 17.69 39.40 -26.82
C THR A 2 16.51 38.45 -26.66
N VAL A 3 16.65 37.19 -27.10
CA VAL A 3 15.64 36.11 -27.02
C VAL A 3 14.93 36.09 -25.66
N TRP A 4 15.68 36.30 -24.58
CA TRP A 4 15.18 36.41 -23.21
C TRP A 4 14.11 37.49 -22.97
N LYS A 5 14.32 38.71 -23.48
CA LYS A 5 13.37 39.83 -23.31
C LYS A 5 12.07 39.56 -24.05
N THR A 6 12.16 38.96 -25.24
CA THR A 6 11.00 38.58 -26.06
C THR A 6 10.20 37.46 -25.40
N SER A 7 10.85 36.39 -24.93
CA SER A 7 10.20 35.29 -24.20
C SER A 7 9.47 35.77 -22.94
N ARG A 8 10.08 36.67 -22.14
CA ARG A 8 9.46 37.17 -20.91
C ARG A 8 8.19 38.00 -21.17
N ARG A 9 8.22 38.85 -22.20
CA ARG A 9 7.06 39.66 -22.60
C ARG A 9 5.94 38.78 -23.16
N ASN A 10 6.30 37.75 -23.92
CA ASN A 10 5.37 36.77 -24.47
C ASN A 10 4.72 35.87 -23.40
N PHE A 11 5.43 35.53 -22.34
CA PHE A 11 4.88 34.79 -21.21
C PHE A 11 3.77 35.59 -20.51
N LEU A 12 4.02 36.87 -20.25
CA LEU A 12 3.07 37.77 -19.58
C LEU A 12 1.86 38.15 -20.44
N ALA A 13 1.95 38.04 -21.77
CA ALA A 13 0.84 38.32 -22.66
C ALA A 13 -0.24 37.22 -22.67
N HIS A 14 0.06 35.99 -22.22
CA HIS A 14 -0.86 34.84 -22.28
C HIS A 14 -1.02 34.13 -20.93
N LYS A 15 -1.17 34.92 -19.85
CA LYS A 15 -1.19 34.46 -18.44
C LYS A 15 -2.15 33.29 -18.18
N GLY A 16 -3.36 33.31 -18.74
CA GLY A 16 -4.37 32.26 -18.48
C GLY A 16 -4.00 30.87 -19.01
N ARG A 17 -3.31 30.79 -20.16
CA ARG A 17 -2.86 29.51 -20.75
C ARG A 17 -1.59 29.00 -20.08
N MET A 18 -0.65 29.92 -19.82
CA MET A 18 0.56 29.60 -19.05
C MET A 18 0.22 29.12 -17.64
N ALA A 19 -0.83 29.66 -17.01
CA ALA A 19 -1.28 29.19 -15.70
C ALA A 19 -1.74 27.72 -15.72
N LEU A 20 -2.49 27.27 -16.73
CA LEU A 20 -2.93 25.87 -16.83
C LEU A 20 -1.76 24.90 -17.01
N SER A 21 -0.75 25.25 -17.82
CA SER A 21 0.47 24.45 -17.94
C SER A 21 1.29 24.46 -16.65
N ALA A 22 1.38 25.61 -15.98
CA ALA A 22 2.09 25.72 -14.71
C ALA A 22 1.40 24.87 -13.63
N VAL A 23 0.06 24.79 -13.61
CA VAL A 23 -0.68 23.91 -12.70
C VAL A 23 -0.42 22.44 -13.01
N ALA A 24 -0.32 22.04 -14.28
CA ALA A 24 0.03 20.67 -14.62
C ALA A 24 1.44 20.28 -14.12
N VAL A 25 2.43 21.15 -14.33
CA VAL A 25 3.79 20.97 -13.79
C VAL A 25 3.75 20.93 -12.25
N LEU A 26 3.05 21.88 -11.63
CA LEU A 26 2.88 21.99 -10.19
C LEU A 26 2.33 20.70 -9.61
N LEU A 27 1.23 20.16 -10.14
CA LEU A 27 0.59 18.96 -9.59
C LEU A 27 1.46 17.70 -9.77
N SER A 28 2.14 17.55 -10.90
CA SER A 28 3.06 16.43 -11.11
C SER A 28 4.25 16.50 -10.15
N VAL A 29 4.86 17.67 -9.97
CA VAL A 29 5.96 17.87 -9.03
C VAL A 29 5.46 17.74 -7.59
N ALA A 30 4.28 18.27 -7.27
CA ALA A 30 3.68 18.15 -5.94
C ALA A 30 3.44 16.71 -5.55
N PHE A 31 2.98 15.87 -6.46
CA PHE A 31 2.77 14.47 -6.13
C PHE A 31 4.10 13.73 -5.93
N VAL A 32 5.09 13.90 -6.81
CA VAL A 32 6.43 13.29 -6.63
C VAL A 32 7.07 13.77 -5.33
N CYS A 33 7.10 15.07 -5.08
CA CYS A 33 7.66 15.64 -3.85
C CYS A 33 6.86 15.21 -2.62
N GLY A 34 5.53 15.18 -2.70
CA GLY A 34 4.68 14.77 -1.58
C GLY A 34 4.91 13.32 -1.19
N THR A 35 5.03 12.42 -2.17
CA THR A 35 5.42 11.03 -1.94
C THR A 35 6.79 10.92 -1.28
N LEU A 36 7.79 11.67 -1.77
CA LEU A 36 9.14 11.64 -1.21
C LEU A 36 9.18 12.22 0.21
N VAL A 37 8.56 13.39 0.45
CA VAL A 37 8.47 14.00 1.79
C VAL A 37 7.75 13.07 2.77
N PHE A 38 6.66 12.44 2.36
CA PHE A 38 5.95 11.49 3.21
C PHE A 38 6.82 10.27 3.54
N THR A 39 7.52 9.71 2.55
CA THR A 39 8.43 8.57 2.72
C THR A 39 9.63 8.95 3.62
N ASP A 40 10.24 10.12 3.40
CA ASP A 40 11.35 10.64 4.19
C ASP A 40 10.92 10.90 5.64
N THR A 41 9.73 11.47 5.84
CA THR A 41 9.15 11.73 7.16
C THR A 41 8.91 10.42 7.91
N MET A 42 8.27 9.45 7.27
CA MET A 42 8.04 8.14 7.88
C MET A 42 9.36 7.45 8.25
N ASN A 43 10.33 7.40 7.34
CA ASN A 43 11.65 6.84 7.63
C ASN A 43 12.31 7.58 8.80
N THR A 44 12.23 8.90 8.84
CA THR A 44 12.84 9.70 9.92
C THR A 44 12.16 9.46 11.25
N THR A 45 10.82 9.34 11.29
CA THR A 45 10.07 9.00 12.50
C THR A 45 10.51 7.65 13.06
N PHE A 46 10.59 6.61 12.23
CA PHE A 46 11.07 5.29 12.68
C PHE A 46 12.57 5.30 13.02
N ASP A 47 13.41 5.99 12.26
CA ASP A 47 14.84 6.12 12.53
C ASP A 47 15.10 6.80 13.88
N LYS A 48 14.39 7.91 14.16
CA LYS A 48 14.46 8.59 15.46
C LYS A 48 13.95 7.71 16.59
N LEU A 49 12.82 7.02 16.38
CA LEU A 49 12.23 6.13 17.38
C LEU A 49 13.20 5.01 17.75
N PHE A 50 13.71 4.26 16.77
CA PHE A 50 14.60 3.13 17.02
C PHE A 50 15.98 3.57 17.53
N ALA A 51 16.48 4.72 17.10
CA ALA A 51 17.72 5.27 17.67
C ALA A 51 17.53 5.74 19.12
N ALA A 52 16.40 6.35 19.46
CA ALA A 52 16.12 6.87 20.80
C ALA A 52 15.88 5.75 21.82
N THR A 53 15.30 4.62 21.41
CA THR A 53 15.00 3.48 22.30
C THR A 53 16.16 2.48 22.42
N ALA A 54 17.09 2.45 21.46
CA ALA A 54 18.24 1.56 21.50
C ALA A 54 19.28 1.97 22.57
N ALA A 55 19.78 0.99 23.31
CA ALA A 55 20.92 1.15 24.21
C ALA A 55 22.25 1.20 23.44
N ASP A 56 23.33 1.66 24.08
CA ASP A 56 24.66 1.75 23.44
C ASP A 56 25.15 0.35 23.03
N VAL A 57 24.94 -0.64 23.91
CA VAL A 57 25.03 -2.06 23.58
C VAL A 57 23.82 -2.80 24.15
N THR A 58 23.15 -3.58 23.31
CA THR A 58 22.06 -4.45 23.69
C THR A 58 22.52 -5.90 23.66
N VAL A 59 22.21 -6.65 24.72
CA VAL A 59 22.39 -8.10 24.77
C VAL A 59 21.01 -8.74 24.74
N VAL A 60 20.72 -9.48 23.68
CA VAL A 60 19.48 -10.26 23.53
C VAL A 60 19.81 -11.76 23.45
N PRO A 61 18.86 -12.66 23.76
CA PRO A 61 19.04 -14.08 23.50
C PRO A 61 19.31 -14.31 22.00
N LYS A 62 20.16 -15.28 21.68
CA LYS A 62 20.35 -15.70 20.29
C LYS A 62 19.16 -16.56 19.87
N ALA A 63 18.24 -15.99 19.09
CA ALA A 63 17.16 -16.75 18.44
C ALA A 63 17.70 -17.55 17.22
N PRO A 64 17.03 -18.64 16.80
CA PRO A 64 17.31 -19.29 15.52
C PRO A 64 17.18 -18.28 14.37
N GLU A 65 18.10 -18.31 13.40
CA GLU A 65 18.29 -17.29 12.34
C GLU A 65 17.09 -17.02 11.39
N LYS A 66 15.93 -17.67 11.58
CA LYS A 66 14.82 -17.64 10.62
C LYS A 66 13.45 -17.26 11.16
N ASP A 67 13.28 -16.99 12.45
CA ASP A 67 11.95 -16.72 13.01
C ASP A 67 11.89 -15.33 13.65
N ASP A 68 11.42 -14.35 12.88
CA ASP A 68 11.08 -12.99 13.35
C ASP A 68 9.72 -12.96 14.07
N ARG A 69 9.12 -14.14 14.35
CA ARG A 69 7.81 -14.27 15.00
C ARG A 69 7.93 -14.25 16.52
N LEU A 70 6.85 -13.81 17.18
CA LEU A 70 6.68 -13.95 18.62
C LEU A 70 6.83 -15.44 19.00
N PRO A 71 7.51 -15.77 20.12
CA PRO A 71 7.63 -17.15 20.55
C PRO A 71 6.26 -17.82 20.64
N GLY A 72 6.13 -19.02 20.07
CA GLY A 72 4.84 -19.70 19.90
C GLY A 72 4.11 -19.99 21.22
N ASN A 73 4.78 -19.94 22.37
CA ASN A 73 4.18 -20.10 23.70
C ASN A 73 3.78 -18.77 24.37
N GLY A 74 3.92 -17.64 23.67
CA GLY A 74 3.61 -16.30 24.18
C GLY A 74 4.59 -15.78 25.23
N LYS A 75 5.73 -16.46 25.45
CA LYS A 75 6.77 -16.07 26.40
C LYS A 75 8.03 -15.64 25.66
N PRO A 76 8.49 -14.38 25.80
CA PRO A 76 9.76 -13.94 25.24
C PRO A 76 10.91 -14.86 25.68
N VAL A 77 11.85 -15.15 24.78
CA VAL A 77 13.10 -15.81 25.16
C VAL A 77 13.85 -14.89 26.13
N THR A 78 14.49 -15.46 27.15
CA THR A 78 15.07 -14.67 28.24
C THR A 78 16.58 -14.86 28.39
N VAL A 79 17.18 -13.88 29.06
CA VAL A 79 18.54 -13.90 29.59
C VAL A 79 18.51 -13.90 31.12
N PRO A 80 19.41 -14.62 31.80
CA PRO A 80 19.40 -14.68 33.26
C PRO A 80 19.85 -13.33 33.86
N ALA A 81 19.29 -12.95 35.02
CA ALA A 81 19.69 -11.73 35.74
C ALA A 81 21.18 -11.70 36.11
N SER A 82 21.82 -12.88 36.26
CA SER A 82 23.27 -12.98 36.47
C SER A 82 24.09 -12.40 35.32
N ALA A 83 23.57 -12.41 34.09
CA ALA A 83 24.22 -11.80 32.93
C ALA A 83 24.23 -10.26 33.03
N VAL A 84 23.25 -9.64 33.68
CA VAL A 84 23.23 -8.18 33.94
C VAL A 84 24.41 -7.81 34.83
N GLY A 85 24.62 -8.56 35.92
CA GLY A 85 25.74 -8.34 36.84
C GLY A 85 27.11 -8.56 36.20
N LYS A 86 27.22 -9.46 35.21
CA LYS A 86 28.45 -9.65 34.42
C LYS A 86 28.66 -8.50 33.44
N ALA A 87 27.62 -8.10 32.70
CA ALA A 87 27.68 -6.99 31.76
C ALA A 87 28.04 -5.66 32.46
N ALA A 88 27.52 -5.43 33.67
CA ALA A 88 27.86 -4.26 34.49
C ALA A 88 29.34 -4.20 34.89
N LYS A 89 30.03 -5.34 34.95
CA LYS A 89 31.48 -5.43 35.28
C LYS A 89 32.37 -5.34 34.04
N ALA A 90 31.79 -5.23 32.84
CA ALA A 90 32.56 -5.07 31.62
C ALA A 90 33.36 -3.75 31.67
N THR A 91 34.59 -3.78 31.17
CA THR A 91 35.43 -2.58 31.11
C THR A 91 34.76 -1.51 30.24
N GLY A 92 34.66 -0.28 30.73
CA GLY A 92 34.00 0.82 30.01
C GLY A 92 32.47 0.80 30.04
N ALA A 93 31.84 -0.09 30.81
CA ALA A 93 30.40 -0.06 31.07
C ALA A 93 30.10 0.84 32.29
N LYS A 94 29.30 1.89 32.08
CA LYS A 94 28.85 2.79 33.15
C LYS A 94 27.73 2.16 33.97
N ALA A 95 26.82 1.46 33.30
CA ALA A 95 25.70 0.76 33.90
C ALA A 95 25.24 -0.37 32.97
N ALA A 96 24.67 -1.42 33.55
CA ALA A 96 23.89 -2.41 32.82
C ALA A 96 22.58 -2.64 33.55
N GLU A 97 21.48 -2.67 32.80
CA GLU A 97 20.13 -2.83 33.33
C GLU A 97 19.42 -3.93 32.56
N GLY A 98 18.71 -4.80 33.29
CA GLY A 98 17.82 -5.77 32.68
C GLY A 98 16.50 -5.10 32.34
N ALA A 99 16.02 -5.33 31.12
CA ALA A 99 14.70 -4.89 30.68
C ALA A 99 13.83 -6.09 30.33
N VAL A 100 12.56 -5.96 30.67
CA VAL A 100 11.46 -6.84 30.29
C VAL A 100 10.65 -6.11 29.24
N SER A 101 10.42 -6.78 28.13
CA SER A 101 9.55 -6.32 27.07
C SER A 101 8.81 -7.53 26.50
N SER A 102 7.50 -7.40 26.35
CA SER A 102 6.65 -8.40 25.72
C SER A 102 5.62 -7.68 24.85
N MET A 103 5.45 -8.17 23.63
CA MET A 103 4.39 -7.77 22.72
C MET A 103 3.19 -8.73 22.77
N SER A 104 3.30 -9.83 23.54
CA SER A 104 2.24 -10.82 23.72
C SER A 104 1.28 -10.42 24.84
N VAL A 105 0.75 -9.20 24.74
CA VAL A 105 -0.14 -8.61 25.75
C VAL A 105 -1.33 -7.89 25.14
N THR A 106 -2.40 -7.79 25.90
CA THR A 106 -3.55 -6.92 25.60
C THR A 106 -3.88 -6.11 26.83
N VAL A 107 -4.04 -4.80 26.67
CA VAL A 107 -4.43 -3.89 27.76
C VAL A 107 -5.90 -3.53 27.59
N VAL A 108 -6.69 -3.69 28.64
CA VAL A 108 -8.11 -3.34 28.66
C VAL A 108 -8.44 -2.48 29.88
N ASP A 109 -9.50 -1.67 29.79
CA ASP A 109 -10.01 -0.91 30.93
C ASP A 109 -10.84 -1.79 31.89
N SER A 110 -11.42 -1.16 32.92
CA SER A 110 -12.30 -1.82 33.89
C SER A 110 -13.58 -2.43 33.28
N HIS A 111 -13.93 -2.07 32.05
CA HIS A 111 -15.09 -2.57 31.31
C HIS A 111 -14.69 -3.58 30.22
N ASP A 112 -13.45 -4.10 30.27
CA ASP A 112 -12.88 -5.01 29.28
C ASP A 112 -12.87 -4.43 27.85
N LYS A 113 -12.81 -3.10 27.71
CA LYS A 113 -12.62 -2.46 26.40
C LYS A 113 -11.13 -2.40 26.07
N ASN A 114 -10.76 -2.76 24.85
CA ASN A 114 -9.36 -2.71 24.39
C ASN A 114 -8.81 -1.28 24.40
N MET A 115 -7.67 -1.09 25.07
CA MET A 115 -6.89 0.16 25.15
C MET A 115 -5.65 0.13 24.25
N GLY A 116 -5.35 -1.03 23.64
CA GLY A 116 -4.25 -1.18 22.71
C GLY A 116 -4.53 -0.58 21.33
N SER A 117 -3.53 -0.67 20.46
CA SER A 117 -3.64 -0.21 19.07
C SER A 117 -4.66 -1.02 18.27
N THR A 118 -5.41 -0.33 17.42
CA THR A 118 -6.39 -0.89 16.47
C THR A 118 -5.93 -0.77 15.01
N SER A 119 -4.73 -0.26 14.77
CA SER A 119 -4.20 0.12 13.45
C SER A 119 -3.06 -0.79 12.96
N GLY A 120 -2.80 -1.88 13.68
CA GLY A 120 -1.72 -2.82 13.39
C GLY A 120 -0.39 -2.49 14.10
N ALA A 121 -0.27 -1.33 14.76
CA ALA A 121 0.86 -1.07 15.66
C ALA A 121 0.78 -2.00 16.90
N PRO A 122 1.92 -2.38 17.51
CA PRO A 122 1.93 -3.33 18.61
C PRO A 122 1.49 -2.71 19.94
N THR A 123 1.02 -3.57 20.85
CA THR A 123 0.91 -3.23 22.27
C THR A 123 2.09 -3.84 23.01
N ILE A 124 2.83 -3.04 23.75
CA ILE A 124 4.08 -3.42 24.43
C ILE A 124 3.89 -3.27 25.93
N ALA A 125 4.20 -4.32 26.69
CA ALA A 125 4.31 -4.26 28.14
C ALA A 125 5.76 -4.51 28.57
N GLY A 126 6.23 -3.78 29.56
CA GLY A 126 7.58 -3.96 30.08
C GLY A 126 7.77 -3.46 31.50
N ASN A 127 9.02 -3.41 31.96
CA ASN A 127 9.37 -2.68 33.17
C ASN A 127 10.04 -1.35 32.82
N TRP A 128 9.89 -0.36 33.70
CA TRP A 128 10.55 0.94 33.54
C TRP A 128 12.03 0.86 33.93
N THR A 129 12.92 1.26 33.01
CA THR A 129 14.38 1.30 33.18
C THR A 129 14.94 2.70 32.95
N LYS A 130 16.23 2.93 33.23
CA LYS A 130 16.84 4.23 32.90
C LYS A 130 17.08 4.39 31.40
N ASN A 131 17.11 3.29 30.64
CA ASN A 131 17.16 3.36 29.19
C ASN A 131 15.89 4.03 28.64
N ASP A 132 14.72 3.76 29.24
CA ASP A 132 13.44 4.36 28.81
C ASP A 132 13.42 5.88 29.05
N LEU A 133 14.16 6.41 30.03
CA LEU A 133 14.31 7.86 30.25
C LEU A 133 15.02 8.58 29.10
N ARG A 134 15.68 7.85 28.18
CA ARG A 134 16.29 8.43 26.96
C ARG A 134 15.22 8.79 25.94
N SER A 135 14.18 7.98 25.81
CA SER A 135 13.12 8.11 24.81
C SER A 135 11.81 8.64 25.38
N MET A 136 11.64 8.64 26.71
CA MET A 136 10.39 9.03 27.37
C MET A 136 10.66 9.88 28.63
N GLU A 137 9.63 10.58 29.10
CA GLU A 137 9.62 11.26 30.40
C GLU A 137 8.29 11.05 31.12
N ILE A 138 8.32 11.01 32.45
CA ILE A 138 7.10 10.88 33.26
C ILE A 138 6.46 12.27 33.34
N SER A 139 5.38 12.49 32.60
CA SER A 139 4.68 13.77 32.53
C SER A 139 3.72 13.97 33.70
N SER A 140 3.20 12.88 34.28
CA SER A 140 2.39 12.94 35.51
C SER A 140 2.52 11.67 36.35
N GLY A 141 2.31 11.80 37.67
CA GLY A 141 2.38 10.68 38.61
C GLY A 141 3.80 10.18 38.88
N HIS A 142 3.98 8.86 38.98
CA HIS A 142 5.28 8.23 39.20
C HIS A 142 5.36 6.83 38.57
N ALA A 143 6.60 6.35 38.40
CA ALA A 143 6.88 4.98 37.96
C ALA A 143 6.27 3.95 38.94
N PRO A 144 5.84 2.77 38.44
CA PRO A 144 5.25 1.72 39.27
C PRO A 144 6.22 1.20 40.33
N ARG A 145 5.73 1.02 41.56
CA ARG A 145 6.53 0.54 42.72
C ARG A 145 6.11 -0.84 43.21
N GLY A 146 5.04 -1.41 42.67
CA GLY A 146 4.55 -2.72 43.05
C GLY A 146 3.46 -3.23 42.12
N PRO A 147 2.90 -4.42 42.41
CA PRO A 147 2.06 -5.18 41.48
C PRO A 147 0.69 -4.55 41.21
N THR A 148 0.29 -3.55 41.99
CA THR A 148 -1.00 -2.85 41.86
C THR A 148 -0.88 -1.52 41.12
N GLU A 149 0.30 -1.19 40.60
CA GLU A 149 0.56 0.06 39.88
C GLU A 149 0.99 -0.21 38.44
N VAL A 150 0.49 0.59 37.51
CA VAL A 150 0.86 0.56 36.09
C VAL A 150 1.09 1.98 35.61
N MET A 151 2.04 2.16 34.72
CA MET A 151 2.23 3.43 34.03
C MET A 151 1.92 3.23 32.55
N VAL A 152 1.19 4.16 31.95
CA VAL A 152 0.75 4.09 30.55
C VAL A 152 1.38 5.22 29.75
N ASP A 153 1.59 5.03 28.45
CA ASP A 153 2.02 6.12 27.58
C ASP A 153 0.93 7.20 27.42
N ALA A 154 1.37 8.43 27.15
CA ALA A 154 0.49 9.58 27.03
C ALA A 154 -0.48 9.50 25.85
N ASP A 155 -0.05 8.95 24.70
CA ASP A 155 -0.88 8.89 23.50
C ASP A 155 -2.06 7.94 23.71
N THR A 156 -1.81 6.77 24.31
CA THR A 156 -2.85 5.82 24.73
C THR A 156 -3.76 6.45 25.79
N ALA A 157 -3.20 7.14 26.77
CA ALA A 157 -3.99 7.79 27.82
C ALA A 157 -4.93 8.88 27.26
N GLU A 158 -4.44 9.74 26.35
CA GLU A 158 -5.23 10.78 25.72
C GLU A 158 -6.33 10.21 24.82
N LYS A 159 -5.97 9.24 23.97
CA LYS A 159 -6.87 8.58 23.03
C LYS A 159 -8.03 7.87 23.74
N HIS A 160 -7.77 7.25 24.88
CA HIS A 160 -8.77 6.51 25.65
C HIS A 160 -9.31 7.27 26.86
N HIS A 161 -8.91 8.53 27.05
CA HIS A 161 -9.30 9.40 28.15
C HIS A 161 -9.00 8.84 29.55
N LEU A 162 -7.88 8.09 29.67
CA LEU A 162 -7.42 7.49 30.90
C LEU A 162 -6.82 8.54 31.85
N LYS A 163 -7.00 8.33 33.16
CA LYS A 163 -6.50 9.21 34.22
C LYS A 163 -5.76 8.43 35.28
N LEU A 164 -4.94 9.14 36.06
CA LEU A 164 -4.31 8.57 37.24
C LEU A 164 -5.38 7.98 38.18
N GLY A 165 -5.13 6.76 38.65
CA GLY A 165 -6.04 6.01 39.52
C GLY A 165 -7.05 5.12 38.79
N ASP A 166 -7.24 5.24 37.47
CA ASP A 166 -8.07 4.31 36.72
C ASP A 166 -7.45 2.91 36.74
N GLU A 167 -8.26 1.85 36.76
CA GLU A 167 -7.77 0.46 36.74
C GLU A 167 -7.62 -0.02 35.30
N LEU A 168 -6.44 -0.58 35.00
CA LEU A 168 -6.18 -1.32 33.78
C LEU A 168 -5.98 -2.80 34.10
N ARG A 169 -6.48 -3.65 33.21
CA ARG A 169 -6.23 -5.08 33.20
C ARG A 169 -5.36 -5.41 31.99
N THR A 170 -4.17 -5.96 32.24
CA THR A 170 -3.28 -6.44 31.18
C THR A 170 -3.34 -7.95 31.13
N ILE A 171 -3.83 -8.47 30.01
CA ILE A 171 -3.97 -9.89 29.71
C ILE A 171 -2.66 -10.40 29.12
N THR A 172 -2.13 -11.48 29.67
CA THR A 172 -0.82 -12.05 29.31
C THR A 172 -0.90 -13.58 29.27
N ALA A 173 0.10 -14.22 28.66
CA ALA A 173 0.20 -15.69 28.67
C ALA A 173 0.31 -16.29 30.08
N ASN A 174 0.89 -15.57 31.06
CA ASN A 174 1.06 -16.06 32.45
C ASN A 174 -0.01 -15.53 33.41
N GLY A 175 -1.12 -15.03 32.86
CA GLY A 175 -2.27 -14.53 33.60
C GLY A 175 -2.28 -13.01 33.77
N ASP A 176 -3.42 -12.52 34.21
CA ASP A 176 -3.71 -11.10 34.16
C ASP A 176 -2.98 -10.31 35.26
N ILE A 177 -2.74 -9.04 34.95
CA ILE A 177 -2.26 -8.01 35.87
C ILE A 177 -3.36 -6.96 35.98
N ARG A 178 -3.89 -6.71 37.17
CA ARG A 178 -4.81 -5.59 37.44
C ARG A 178 -4.09 -4.55 38.27
N ALA A 179 -4.01 -3.33 37.75
CA ALA A 179 -3.23 -2.27 38.37
C ALA A 179 -3.86 -0.91 38.10
N ALA A 180 -3.77 -0.01 39.08
CA ALA A 180 -4.19 1.37 38.95
C ALA A 180 -3.11 2.19 38.27
N ILE A 181 -3.51 3.14 37.42
CA ILE A 181 -2.58 4.02 36.72
C ILE A 181 -1.87 4.92 37.74
N SER A 182 -0.58 4.67 37.97
CA SER A 182 0.27 5.44 38.91
C SER A 182 0.99 6.59 38.23
N GLY A 183 1.14 6.54 36.90
CA GLY A 183 1.84 7.55 36.12
C GLY A 183 1.47 7.52 34.64
N ILE A 184 1.81 8.60 33.95
CA ILE A 184 1.72 8.72 32.49
C ILE A 184 3.10 9.14 31.97
N ALA A 185 3.59 8.43 30.95
CA ALA A 185 4.88 8.68 30.32
C ALA A 185 4.70 9.21 28.89
N THR A 186 5.31 10.35 28.58
CA THR A 186 5.26 10.99 27.26
C THR A 186 6.53 10.66 26.49
N PHE A 187 6.40 10.29 25.22
CA PHE A 187 7.56 10.10 24.36
C PHE A 187 8.24 11.42 24.03
N ARG A 188 9.58 11.40 23.97
CA ARG A 188 10.42 12.51 23.51
C ARG A 188 10.53 12.58 21.99
N VAL A 189 10.05 11.55 21.30
CA VAL A 189 10.00 11.39 19.85
C VAL A 189 8.59 10.92 19.46
N THR A 190 8.18 11.06 18.20
CA THR A 190 6.84 10.63 17.78
C THR A 190 6.67 9.12 17.96
N ASN A 191 5.60 8.73 18.62
CA ASN A 191 5.11 7.36 18.68
C ASN A 191 4.19 7.09 17.48
N PRO A 192 4.51 6.15 16.58
CA PRO A 192 3.71 5.89 15.38
C PRO A 192 2.38 5.16 15.64
N GLY A 193 1.98 5.02 16.91
CA GLY A 193 0.71 4.43 17.32
C GLY A 193 0.84 3.18 18.20
N ALA A 194 2.02 2.87 18.74
CA ALA A 194 2.18 1.76 19.68
C ALA A 194 1.55 2.12 21.04
N ALA A 195 0.88 1.16 21.68
CA ALA A 195 0.41 1.33 23.05
C ALA A 195 1.44 0.71 24.01
N VAL A 196 1.91 1.46 25.00
CA VAL A 196 2.97 1.02 25.91
C VAL A 196 2.55 1.13 27.37
N VAL A 197 2.68 0.04 28.11
CA VAL A 197 2.46 -0.01 29.55
C VAL A 197 3.69 -0.53 30.30
N TYR A 198 3.94 0.03 31.47
CA TYR A 198 5.06 -0.31 32.33
C TYR A 198 4.57 -0.82 33.69
N PHE A 199 5.23 -1.85 34.19
CA PHE A 199 5.05 -2.43 35.52
C PHE A 199 6.35 -2.35 36.33
N ASP A 200 6.28 -2.68 37.62
CA ASP A 200 7.49 -2.93 38.40
C ASP A 200 8.22 -4.17 37.85
N THR A 201 9.55 -4.22 38.03
CA THR A 201 10.37 -5.28 37.45
C THR A 201 9.94 -6.69 37.88
N VAL A 202 9.56 -6.90 39.14
CA VAL A 202 9.21 -8.24 39.64
C VAL A 202 7.90 -8.71 39.01
N THR A 203 6.91 -7.82 38.93
CA THR A 203 5.64 -8.11 38.25
C THR A 203 5.86 -8.35 36.76
N ALA A 204 6.65 -7.51 36.09
CA ALA A 204 6.98 -7.69 34.67
C ALA A 204 7.66 -9.04 34.41
N GLN A 205 8.66 -9.42 35.21
CA GLN A 205 9.35 -10.71 35.07
C GLN A 205 8.40 -11.90 35.26
N THR A 206 7.66 -11.91 36.35
CA THR A 206 6.80 -13.05 36.70
C THR A 206 5.59 -13.18 35.79
N LYS A 207 4.98 -12.06 35.38
CA LYS A 207 3.74 -12.05 34.57
C LYS A 207 3.99 -12.01 33.07
N LEU A 208 5.03 -11.32 32.60
CA LEU A 208 5.32 -11.24 31.15
C LEU A 208 6.27 -12.37 30.70
N LEU A 209 7.30 -12.69 31.49
CA LEU A 209 8.29 -13.70 31.13
C LEU A 209 8.01 -15.08 31.75
N GLY A 210 7.20 -15.13 32.80
CA GLY A 210 6.81 -16.37 33.48
C GLY A 210 7.80 -16.87 34.53
N ALA A 211 8.89 -16.14 34.79
CA ALA A 211 9.88 -16.50 35.80
C ALA A 211 10.48 -15.23 36.45
N PRO A 212 10.83 -15.27 37.75
CA PRO A 212 11.65 -14.22 38.37
C PRO A 212 13.10 -14.29 37.87
N ASP A 213 13.87 -13.23 38.11
CA ASP A 213 15.33 -13.18 37.86
C ASP A 213 15.76 -13.46 36.41
N VAL A 214 14.89 -13.14 35.46
CA VAL A 214 15.18 -13.21 34.01
C VAL A 214 14.77 -11.92 33.33
N PHE A 215 15.36 -11.62 32.18
CA PHE A 215 15.08 -10.42 31.39
C PHE A 215 14.89 -10.78 29.92
N SER A 216 14.17 -9.99 29.15
CA SER A 216 14.10 -10.21 27.69
C SER A 216 15.32 -9.63 26.97
N LEU A 217 15.93 -8.59 27.54
CA LEU A 217 17.16 -7.98 27.04
C LEU A 217 17.96 -7.32 28.16
N ILE A 218 19.23 -7.05 27.90
CA ILE A 218 20.11 -6.24 28.75
C ILE A 218 20.54 -5.00 27.97
N SER A 219 20.28 -3.85 28.56
CA SER A 219 20.75 -2.56 28.06
C SER A 219 22.03 -2.17 28.79
N VAL A 220 23.12 -1.96 28.06
CA VAL A 220 24.40 -1.53 28.63
C VAL A 220 24.70 -0.11 28.15
N THR A 221 25.02 0.77 29.10
CA THR A 221 25.40 2.16 28.86
C THR A 221 26.92 2.29 28.93
N ALA A 222 27.51 2.96 27.94
CA ALA A 222 28.94 3.22 27.88
C ALA A 222 29.39 4.30 28.89
N GLU A 223 30.61 4.17 29.38
CA GLU A 223 31.32 5.30 30.00
C GLU A 223 31.68 6.36 28.96
N ALA A 224 31.85 7.60 29.40
CA ALA A 224 32.25 8.68 28.52
C ALA A 224 33.61 8.38 27.85
N GLY A 225 33.66 8.43 26.52
CA GLY A 225 34.87 8.17 25.73
C GLY A 225 35.04 6.73 25.26
N VAL A 226 34.13 5.82 25.60
CA VAL A 226 34.10 4.43 25.10
C VAL A 226 33.14 4.35 23.91
N SER A 227 33.55 3.74 22.79
CA SER A 227 32.68 3.50 21.64
C SER A 227 31.83 2.25 21.82
N ASP A 228 30.65 2.20 21.18
CA ASP A 228 29.73 1.06 21.23
C ASP A 228 30.39 -0.25 20.77
N GLU A 229 31.23 -0.20 19.73
CA GLU A 229 31.96 -1.38 19.25
C GLU A 229 33.00 -1.87 20.26
N GLN A 230 33.67 -0.96 20.99
CA GLN A 230 34.58 -1.34 22.04
C GLN A 230 33.82 -1.91 23.24
N LEU A 231 32.72 -1.26 23.64
CA LEU A 231 31.85 -1.74 24.71
C LEU A 231 31.30 -3.14 24.38
N LYS A 232 30.84 -3.37 23.15
CA LYS A 232 30.32 -4.66 22.68
C LYS A 232 31.35 -5.78 22.87
N LYS A 233 32.61 -5.54 22.50
CA LYS A 233 33.71 -6.50 22.71
C LYS A 233 34.00 -6.74 24.19
N ASN A 234 33.96 -5.68 25.00
CA ASN A 234 34.20 -5.77 26.44
C ASN A 234 33.07 -6.56 27.14
N VAL A 235 31.81 -6.32 26.76
CA VAL A 235 30.64 -7.04 27.26
C VAL A 235 30.68 -8.51 26.82
N ALA A 236 31.02 -8.80 25.56
CA ALA A 236 31.22 -10.17 25.09
C ALA A 236 32.25 -10.92 25.95
N THR A 237 33.38 -10.27 26.25
CA THR A 237 34.44 -10.83 27.09
C THR A 237 33.96 -11.08 28.52
N ALA A 238 33.17 -10.16 29.09
CA ALA A 238 32.64 -10.27 30.45
C ALA A 238 31.55 -11.35 30.60
N LEU A 239 30.73 -11.57 29.56
CA LEU A 239 29.71 -12.62 29.55
C LEU A 239 30.33 -14.02 29.41
N GLY A 240 31.49 -14.11 28.74
CA GLY A 240 32.23 -15.35 28.53
C GLY A 240 31.69 -16.11 27.31
N ASP A 241 30.81 -17.09 27.54
CA ASP A 241 30.17 -17.83 26.45
C ASP A 241 29.09 -16.96 25.77
N THR A 242 29.40 -16.48 24.56
CA THR A 242 28.48 -15.68 23.73
C THR A 242 27.69 -16.54 22.74
N SER A 243 27.79 -17.87 22.78
CA SER A 243 27.06 -18.74 21.85
C SER A 243 25.54 -18.62 21.98
N VAL A 244 25.06 -18.24 23.17
CA VAL A 244 23.64 -18.06 23.52
C VAL A 244 23.16 -16.60 23.47
N TYR A 245 24.05 -15.64 23.20
CA TYR A 245 23.74 -14.21 23.18
C TYR A 245 23.98 -13.59 21.80
N LYS A 246 23.10 -12.68 21.39
CA LYS A 246 23.33 -11.77 20.27
C LYS A 246 23.60 -10.39 20.86
N LEU A 247 24.79 -9.86 20.60
CA LEU A 247 25.19 -8.52 21.03
C LEU A 247 25.10 -7.56 19.84
N GLN A 248 24.43 -6.44 20.05
CA GLN A 248 24.24 -5.41 19.03
C GLN A 248 24.67 -4.06 19.60
N THR A 249 25.35 -3.25 18.80
CA THR A 249 25.53 -1.82 19.10
C THR A 249 24.20 -1.09 18.92
N GLN A 250 24.12 0.17 19.35
CA GLN A 250 22.95 1.02 19.14
C GLN A 250 22.52 1.05 17.66
N GLU A 251 23.47 1.29 16.75
CA GLU A 251 23.23 1.31 15.31
C GLU A 251 22.76 -0.05 14.78
N GLN A 252 23.34 -1.16 15.24
CA GLN A 252 22.96 -2.51 14.81
C GLN A 252 21.57 -2.91 15.33
N ALA A 253 21.20 -2.47 16.53
CA ALA A 253 19.87 -2.70 17.11
C ALA A 253 18.80 -1.88 16.38
N ALA A 254 19.07 -0.60 16.12
CA ALA A 254 18.17 0.27 15.37
C ALA A 254 17.98 -0.20 13.92
N ALA A 255 19.05 -0.62 13.25
CA ALA A 255 18.99 -1.20 11.91
C ALA A 255 18.17 -2.49 11.88
N ALA A 256 18.37 -3.41 12.84
CA ALA A 256 17.59 -4.65 12.91
C ALA A 256 16.09 -4.39 13.09
N ASN A 257 15.70 -3.46 13.97
CA ASN A 257 14.30 -3.09 14.16
C ASN A 257 13.69 -2.44 12.90
N LYS A 258 14.49 -1.67 12.17
CA LYS A 258 14.09 -1.08 10.88
C LYS A 258 13.91 -2.15 9.80
N ASP A 259 14.82 -3.11 9.72
CA ASP A 259 14.76 -4.20 8.75
C ASP A 259 13.51 -5.07 8.97
N SER A 260 13.10 -5.31 10.21
CA SER A 260 11.84 -6.00 10.54
C SER A 260 10.59 -5.28 10.00
N MET A 261 10.63 -3.95 9.86
CA MET A 261 9.56 -3.15 9.24
C MET A 261 9.80 -2.87 7.75
N GLY A 262 10.99 -3.22 7.23
CA GLY A 262 11.47 -2.80 5.92
C GLY A 262 10.55 -3.24 4.78
N SER A 263 10.00 -4.45 4.84
CA SER A 263 9.09 -4.98 3.82
C SER A 263 7.80 -4.15 3.70
N PHE A 264 7.19 -3.79 4.83
CA PHE A 264 6.00 -2.94 4.89
C PHE A 264 6.29 -1.53 4.35
N LEU A 265 7.39 -0.91 4.81
CA LEU A 265 7.81 0.42 4.36
C LEU A 265 8.13 0.42 2.86
N ASP A 266 8.76 -0.64 2.34
CA ASP A 266 9.10 -0.79 0.92
C ASP A 266 7.86 -0.98 0.04
N VAL A 267 6.90 -1.82 0.45
CA VAL A 267 5.64 -1.99 -0.30
C VAL A 267 4.94 -0.63 -0.47
N MET A 268 4.82 0.13 0.61
CA MET A 268 4.19 1.46 0.55
C MET A 268 5.01 2.44 -0.31
N LYS A 269 6.33 2.48 -0.13
CA LYS A 269 7.24 3.32 -0.91
C LYS A 269 7.13 3.03 -2.42
N TYR A 270 7.21 1.77 -2.82
CA TYR A 270 7.13 1.39 -4.23
C TYR A 270 5.73 1.62 -4.82
N ALA A 271 4.67 1.38 -4.05
CA ALA A 271 3.30 1.70 -4.47
C ALA A 271 3.14 3.20 -4.75
N MET A 272 3.58 4.07 -3.82
CA MET A 272 3.51 5.51 -4.00
C MET A 272 4.41 6.01 -5.14
N LEU A 273 5.61 5.45 -5.30
CA LEU A 273 6.51 5.80 -6.41
C LEU A 273 5.91 5.39 -7.76
N GLY A 274 5.21 4.26 -7.83
CA GLY A 274 4.45 3.83 -9.00
C GLY A 274 3.41 4.87 -9.41
N PHE A 275 2.59 5.34 -8.46
CA PHE A 275 1.66 6.45 -8.72
C PHE A 275 2.38 7.74 -9.12
N ALA A 276 3.57 7.99 -8.57
CA ALA A 276 4.33 9.19 -8.90
C ALA A 276 4.84 9.16 -10.34
N GLY A 277 5.26 7.98 -10.81
CA GLY A 277 5.56 7.73 -12.22
C GLY A 277 4.34 7.98 -13.13
N ILE A 278 3.15 7.54 -12.73
CA ILE A 278 1.91 7.77 -13.48
C ILE A 278 1.55 9.27 -13.53
N ALA A 279 1.58 9.96 -12.38
CA ALA A 279 1.30 11.40 -12.31
C ALA A 279 2.28 12.21 -13.16
N LEU A 280 3.55 11.80 -13.21
CA LEU A 280 4.57 12.38 -14.07
C LEU A 280 4.27 12.13 -15.55
N LEU A 281 3.88 10.91 -15.92
CA LEU A 281 3.53 10.54 -17.29
C LEU A 281 2.33 11.36 -17.80
N VAL A 282 1.28 11.47 -17.00
CA VAL A 282 0.11 12.32 -17.31
C VAL A 282 0.55 13.78 -17.42
N GLY A 283 1.40 14.26 -16.50
CA GLY A 283 1.98 15.61 -16.54
C GLY A 283 2.74 15.91 -17.83
N ILE A 284 3.68 15.05 -18.22
CA ILE A 284 4.43 15.12 -19.50
C ILE A 284 3.46 15.30 -20.65
N PHE A 285 2.44 14.45 -20.69
CA PHE A 285 1.46 14.46 -21.75
C PHE A 285 0.71 15.79 -21.85
N LEU A 286 0.27 16.35 -20.72
CA LEU A 286 -0.38 17.67 -20.65
C LEU A 286 0.56 18.79 -21.09
N ILE A 287 1.83 18.73 -20.69
CA ILE A 287 2.85 19.71 -21.06
C ILE A 287 3.10 19.67 -22.58
N VAL A 288 3.35 18.49 -23.15
CA VAL A 288 3.53 18.31 -24.61
C VAL A 288 2.34 18.85 -25.37
N ASN A 289 1.11 18.51 -24.93
CA ASN A 289 -0.10 18.99 -25.58
C ASN A 289 -0.18 20.51 -25.53
N THR A 290 0.07 21.11 -24.36
CA THR A 290 -0.05 22.55 -24.21
C THR A 290 1.00 23.32 -25.01
N PHE A 291 2.27 22.91 -24.97
CA PHE A 291 3.31 23.56 -25.77
C PHE A 291 3.11 23.35 -27.27
N SER A 292 2.62 22.18 -27.71
CA SER A 292 2.24 21.95 -29.11
C SER A 292 1.23 22.99 -29.58
N MET A 293 0.23 23.26 -28.75
CA MET A 293 -0.82 24.24 -29.04
C MET A 293 -0.31 25.68 -28.98
N LEU A 294 0.48 26.04 -27.96
CA LEU A 294 1.03 27.38 -27.77
C LEU A 294 1.94 27.79 -28.94
N VAL A 295 2.73 26.85 -29.42
CA VAL A 295 3.57 26.99 -30.61
C VAL A 295 2.72 27.11 -31.88
N ALA A 296 1.71 26.24 -32.04
CA ALA A 296 0.85 26.24 -33.23
C ALA A 296 0.13 27.57 -33.42
N GLN A 297 -0.34 28.19 -32.34
CA GLN A 297 -1.06 29.46 -32.37
C GLN A 297 -0.20 30.67 -32.74
N ARG A 298 1.13 30.57 -32.57
CA ARG A 298 2.08 31.62 -32.93
C ARG A 298 2.87 31.29 -34.19
N THR A 299 2.41 30.32 -34.99
CA THR A 299 3.12 29.90 -36.21
C THR A 299 3.37 31.07 -37.16
N ARG A 300 2.41 32.01 -37.28
CA ARG A 300 2.55 33.22 -38.11
C ARG A 300 3.60 34.18 -37.56
N GLU A 301 3.63 34.42 -36.25
CA GLU A 301 4.67 35.22 -35.58
C GLU A 301 6.06 34.59 -35.78
N ILE A 302 6.15 33.27 -35.62
CA ILE A 302 7.39 32.50 -35.84
C ILE A 302 7.82 32.58 -37.30
N GLY A 303 6.87 32.48 -38.23
CA GLY A 303 7.10 32.65 -39.67
C GLY A 303 7.63 34.03 -40.03
N LEU A 304 7.06 35.09 -39.45
CA LEU A 304 7.49 36.47 -39.64
C LEU A 304 8.88 36.72 -39.04
N MET A 305 9.14 36.24 -37.82
CA MET A 305 10.47 36.29 -37.20
C MET A 305 11.53 35.59 -38.07
N ARG A 306 11.16 34.46 -38.69
CA ARG A 306 12.03 33.72 -39.63
C ARG A 306 12.21 34.45 -40.97
N ALA A 307 11.20 35.17 -41.46
CA ALA A 307 11.30 35.99 -42.67
C ALA A 307 12.23 37.20 -42.46
N ILE A 308 12.22 37.78 -41.26
CA ILE A 308 13.09 38.91 -40.84
C ILE A 308 14.53 38.44 -40.53
N GLY A 309 14.81 37.12 -40.54
CA GLY A 309 16.16 36.56 -40.42
C GLY A 309 16.46 35.75 -39.16
N SER A 310 15.46 35.45 -38.31
CA SER A 310 15.68 34.58 -37.14
C SER A 310 16.01 33.14 -37.57
N SER A 311 17.08 32.59 -37.00
CA SER A 311 17.52 31.21 -37.23
C SER A 311 16.60 30.19 -36.53
N ARG A 312 16.60 28.94 -37.01
CA ARG A 312 15.87 27.82 -36.38
C ARG A 312 16.29 27.60 -34.92
N LYS A 313 17.58 27.81 -34.60
CA LYS A 313 18.12 27.71 -33.24
C LYS A 313 17.55 28.80 -32.33
N GLN A 314 17.38 30.03 -32.81
CA GLN A 314 16.81 31.13 -32.03
C GLN A 314 15.32 30.89 -31.72
N VAL A 315 14.54 30.39 -32.68
CA VAL A 315 13.13 30.02 -32.46
C VAL A 315 13.01 28.90 -31.43
N ASN A 316 13.78 27.81 -31.58
CA ASN A 316 13.76 26.71 -30.62
C ASN A 316 14.16 27.19 -29.22
N ARG A 317 15.22 28.00 -29.12
CA ARG A 317 15.71 28.53 -27.84
C ARG A 317 14.67 29.45 -27.17
N SER A 318 13.91 30.23 -27.94
CA SER A 318 12.81 31.06 -27.42
C SER A 318 11.75 30.23 -26.71
N VAL A 319 11.30 29.14 -27.33
CA VAL A 319 10.28 28.25 -26.75
C VAL A 319 10.81 27.48 -25.55
N LEU A 320 12.06 26.99 -25.62
CA LEU A 320 12.70 26.30 -24.50
C LEU A 320 12.94 27.22 -23.29
N ILE A 321 13.21 28.51 -23.51
CA ILE A 321 13.31 29.50 -22.43
C ILE A 321 11.94 29.72 -21.78
N GLU A 322 10.86 29.83 -22.57
CA GLU A 322 9.50 29.91 -22.01
C GLU A 322 9.16 28.65 -21.18
N ALA A 323 9.52 27.47 -21.68
CA ALA A 323 9.36 26.22 -20.95
C ALA A 323 10.21 26.14 -19.68
N LEU A 324 11.44 26.66 -19.71
CA LEU A 324 12.30 26.74 -18.53
C LEU A 324 11.67 27.63 -17.45
N PHE A 325 11.17 28.81 -17.79
CA PHE A 325 10.48 29.69 -16.84
C PHE A 325 9.26 29.02 -16.23
N LEU A 326 8.43 28.40 -17.06
CA LEU A 326 7.26 27.67 -16.60
C LEU A 326 7.64 26.49 -15.71
N GLY A 327 8.67 25.73 -16.09
CA GLY A 327 9.21 24.62 -15.33
C GLY A 327 9.71 25.05 -13.96
N VAL A 328 10.48 26.15 -13.88
CA VAL A 328 10.99 26.68 -12.62
C VAL A 328 9.83 27.12 -11.70
N VAL A 329 8.92 27.95 -12.20
CA VAL A 329 7.79 28.46 -11.38
C VAL A 329 6.86 27.32 -10.97
N GLY A 330 6.52 26.44 -11.91
CA GLY A 330 5.66 25.29 -11.65
C GLY A 330 6.29 24.33 -10.64
N SER A 331 7.59 24.06 -10.74
CA SER A 331 8.29 23.16 -9.82
C SER A 331 8.47 23.76 -8.44
N LEU A 332 8.76 25.07 -8.32
CA LEU A 332 8.83 25.76 -7.02
C LEU A 332 7.49 25.69 -6.27
N LEU A 333 6.39 26.03 -6.96
CA LEU A 333 5.06 25.91 -6.39
C LEU A 333 4.67 24.45 -6.13
N GLY A 334 5.12 23.54 -7.00
CA GLY A 334 4.90 22.10 -6.89
C GLY A 334 5.54 21.53 -5.64
N VAL A 335 6.80 21.87 -5.36
CA VAL A 335 7.48 21.45 -4.11
C VAL A 335 6.67 21.90 -2.88
N GLY A 336 6.25 23.17 -2.82
CA GLY A 336 5.45 23.67 -1.70
C GLY A 336 4.10 22.96 -1.57
N ALA A 337 3.39 22.75 -2.69
CA ALA A 337 2.15 21.99 -2.71
C ALA A 337 2.36 20.52 -2.32
N GLY A 338 3.51 19.93 -2.69
CA GLY A 338 3.87 18.56 -2.33
C GLY A 338 4.09 18.37 -0.84
N VAL A 339 4.75 19.33 -0.17
CA VAL A 339 4.82 19.35 1.30
C VAL A 339 3.42 19.40 1.92
N GLY A 340 2.53 20.25 1.37
CA GLY A 340 1.13 20.31 1.81
C GLY A 340 0.36 18.99 1.61
N LEU A 341 0.60 18.29 0.50
CA LEU A 341 0.04 16.96 0.23
C LEU A 341 0.56 15.92 1.22
N ALA A 342 1.85 15.93 1.53
CA ALA A 342 2.43 15.03 2.53
C ALA A 342 1.79 15.24 3.90
N VAL A 343 1.60 16.50 4.33
CA VAL A 343 0.88 16.81 5.58
C VAL A 343 -0.58 16.34 5.54
N GLY A 344 -1.26 16.47 4.41
CA GLY A 344 -2.61 15.92 4.24
C GLY A 344 -2.66 14.40 4.38
N LEU A 345 -1.67 13.70 3.81
CA LEU A 345 -1.56 12.24 3.90
C LEU A 345 -1.21 11.78 5.33
N MET A 346 -0.33 12.49 6.04
CA MET A 346 -0.03 12.20 7.44
C MET A 346 -1.28 12.32 8.34
N LYS A 347 -2.10 13.36 8.13
CA LYS A 347 -3.37 13.50 8.87
C LYS A 347 -4.38 12.39 8.55
N LEU A 348 -4.44 11.97 7.29
CA LEU A 348 -5.27 10.84 6.87
C LEU A 348 -4.81 9.54 7.54
N MET A 349 -3.51 9.30 7.61
CA MET A 349 -2.92 8.14 8.30
C MET A 349 -3.16 8.18 9.81
N GLY A 350 -3.06 9.37 10.43
CA GLY A 350 -3.41 9.57 11.85
C GLY A 350 -4.87 9.20 12.15
N ALA A 351 -5.80 9.57 11.26
CA ALA A 351 -7.20 9.17 11.40
C ALA A 351 -7.44 7.65 11.23
N MET A 352 -6.50 6.93 10.58
CA MET A 352 -6.49 5.48 10.47
C MET A 352 -5.62 4.80 11.55
N GLY A 353 -5.14 5.57 12.53
CA GLY A 353 -4.40 5.10 13.70
C GLY A 353 -2.90 4.93 13.53
N MET A 354 -2.31 5.45 12.45
CA MET A 354 -0.86 5.61 12.31
C MET A 354 -0.50 7.06 12.56
N GLU A 355 0.00 7.37 13.76
CA GLU A 355 0.31 8.74 14.15
C GLU A 355 1.64 9.20 13.53
N LEU A 356 1.57 10.24 12.71
CA LEU A 356 2.74 10.91 12.15
C LEU A 356 2.65 12.39 12.53
N SER A 357 3.53 12.82 13.43
CA SER A 357 3.59 14.21 13.86
C SER A 357 4.11 15.10 12.73
N THR A 358 3.50 16.28 12.59
CA THR A 358 4.04 17.31 11.70
C THR A 358 5.36 17.90 12.19
N GLU A 359 5.76 17.65 13.43
CA GLU A 359 7.07 18.04 13.97
C GLU A 359 8.22 17.23 13.37
N ASP A 360 7.94 15.99 12.96
CA ASP A 360 8.89 15.13 12.27
C ASP A 360 8.91 15.33 10.76
N LEU A 361 8.12 16.28 10.23
CA LEU A 361 8.07 16.59 8.81
C LEU A 361 9.48 16.82 8.27
N THR A 362 9.96 15.83 7.52
CA THR A 362 11.33 15.81 7.03
C THR A 362 11.32 16.13 5.54
N VAL A 363 11.85 17.31 5.22
CA VAL A 363 12.09 17.72 3.85
C VAL A 363 13.58 17.61 3.59
N ALA A 364 14.05 16.40 3.25
CA ALA A 364 15.43 16.20 2.85
C ALA A 364 15.76 17.11 1.67
N TRP A 365 16.96 17.71 1.63
CA TRP A 365 17.37 18.63 0.55
C TRP A 365 17.30 17.98 -0.84
N THR A 366 17.43 16.65 -0.88
CA THR A 366 17.27 15.83 -2.08
C THR A 366 15.87 15.95 -2.66
N THR A 367 14.83 16.02 -1.84
CA THR A 367 13.43 16.06 -2.29
C THR A 367 13.06 17.32 -3.10
N PRO A 368 13.29 18.57 -2.63
CA PRO A 368 13.07 19.75 -3.44
C PRO A 368 14.04 19.83 -4.62
N VAL A 369 15.29 19.34 -4.51
CA VAL A 369 16.23 19.30 -5.63
C VAL A 369 15.75 18.35 -6.73
N VAL A 370 15.36 17.12 -6.37
CA VAL A 370 14.81 16.13 -7.29
C VAL A 370 13.52 16.67 -7.90
N GLY A 371 12.61 17.24 -7.10
CA GLY A 371 11.40 17.88 -7.59
C GLY A 371 11.64 19.00 -8.61
N LEU A 372 12.58 19.90 -8.30
CA LEU A 372 12.98 21.00 -9.18
C LEU A 372 13.64 20.49 -10.46
N VAL A 373 14.63 19.61 -10.35
CA VAL A 373 15.35 19.05 -11.50
C VAL A 373 14.39 18.26 -12.37
N LEU A 374 13.61 17.36 -11.79
CA LEU A 374 12.63 16.54 -12.49
C LEU A 374 11.61 17.44 -13.20
N GLY A 375 10.97 18.37 -12.49
CA GLY A 375 9.96 19.26 -13.08
C GLY A 375 10.51 20.14 -14.20
N ILE A 376 11.72 20.70 -14.05
CA ILE A 376 12.38 21.50 -15.09
C ILE A 376 12.77 20.64 -16.29
N VAL A 377 13.48 19.53 -16.07
CA VAL A 377 13.96 18.64 -17.14
C VAL A 377 12.77 18.09 -17.92
N VAL A 378 11.75 17.59 -17.21
CA VAL A 378 10.54 17.05 -17.82
C VAL A 378 9.79 18.11 -18.63
N THR A 379 9.66 19.33 -18.11
CA THR A 379 9.01 20.43 -18.84
C THR A 379 9.77 20.80 -20.11
N VAL A 380 11.10 20.92 -20.03
CA VAL A 380 11.96 21.27 -21.16
C VAL A 380 11.98 20.16 -22.22
N VAL A 381 12.10 18.90 -21.81
CA VAL A 381 12.06 17.74 -22.71
C VAL A 381 10.70 17.62 -23.38
N ALA A 382 9.61 17.80 -22.63
CA ALA A 382 8.25 17.81 -23.19
C ALA A 382 8.05 18.95 -24.21
N ALA A 383 8.56 20.14 -23.93
CA ALA A 383 8.48 21.30 -24.83
C ALA A 383 9.43 21.20 -26.04
N TYR A 384 10.47 20.38 -25.97
CA TYR A 384 11.46 20.23 -27.05
C TYR A 384 10.85 19.71 -28.35
N PHE A 385 9.94 18.73 -28.29
CA PHE A 385 9.29 18.20 -29.49
C PHE A 385 8.43 19.26 -30.22
N PRO A 386 7.53 20.00 -29.55
CA PRO A 386 6.86 21.18 -30.10
C PRO A 386 7.82 22.23 -30.65
N ALA A 387 8.84 22.62 -29.88
CA ALA A 387 9.80 23.65 -30.26
C ALA A 387 10.52 23.29 -31.56
N ARG A 388 11.03 22.04 -31.66
CA ARG A 388 11.73 21.56 -32.85
C ARG A 388 10.83 21.52 -34.08
N ARG A 389 9.53 21.23 -33.92
CA ARG A 389 8.56 21.32 -35.01
C ARG A 389 8.35 22.77 -35.46
N ALA A 390 8.24 23.71 -34.51
CA ALA A 390 8.14 25.14 -34.78
C ALA A 390 9.30 25.65 -35.67
N GLY A 391 10.53 25.32 -35.28
CA GLY A 391 11.73 25.73 -36.00
C GLY A 391 11.84 25.15 -37.42
N LYS A 392 11.05 24.13 -37.77
CA LYS A 392 11.01 23.56 -39.12
C LYS A 392 9.98 24.21 -40.05
N VAL A 393 9.00 24.96 -39.52
CA VAL A 393 7.95 25.61 -40.34
C VAL A 393 8.55 26.73 -41.20
N SER A 394 8.49 26.60 -42.53
CA SER A 394 9.08 27.59 -43.45
C SER A 394 8.33 28.93 -43.41
N PRO A 395 9.00 30.07 -43.66
CA PRO A 395 8.36 31.40 -43.69
C PRO A 395 7.17 31.45 -44.66
N MET A 396 7.33 30.85 -45.85
CA MET A 396 6.26 30.79 -46.86
C MET A 396 5.07 29.91 -46.45
N ALA A 397 5.31 28.82 -45.70
CA ALA A 397 4.23 27.96 -45.19
C ALA A 397 3.46 28.60 -44.02
N ALA A 398 4.10 29.48 -43.25
CA ALA A 398 3.44 30.24 -42.19
C ALA A 398 2.64 31.45 -42.71
N LEU A 399 2.94 31.93 -43.93
CA LEU A 399 2.25 33.05 -44.59
C LEU A 399 1.12 32.60 -45.52
N ARG A 400 1.19 31.38 -46.07
CA ARG A 400 0.06 30.76 -46.79
C ARG A 400 -0.96 30.23 -45.78
N GLU A 401 -2.21 30.64 -45.90
CA GLU A 401 -3.36 30.11 -45.14
C GLU A 401 -3.74 28.67 -45.53
N ALA A 402 -2.89 27.99 -46.31
CA ALA A 402 -3.05 26.59 -46.65
C ALA A 402 -2.40 25.72 -45.56
N GLY A 403 -3.24 25.11 -44.74
CA GLY A 403 -2.84 24.11 -43.74
C GLY A 403 -1.81 23.14 -44.32
N THR A 404 -0.64 23.08 -43.71
CA THR A 404 0.48 22.29 -44.23
C THR A 404 0.07 20.82 -44.44
N PRO A 405 0.27 20.22 -45.64
CA PRO A 405 -0.09 18.83 -45.96
C PRO A 405 0.75 17.74 -45.26
N ALA A 406 1.39 18.03 -44.14
CA ALA A 406 2.35 17.12 -43.48
C ALA A 406 1.69 15.98 -42.67
N ASP A 407 0.37 15.92 -42.60
CA ASP A 407 -0.34 15.18 -41.55
C ASP A 407 -0.70 13.71 -41.84
N GLY A 408 -0.76 13.30 -43.11
CA GLY A 408 -1.12 11.92 -43.46
C GLY A 408 -0.02 10.91 -43.11
N ARG A 409 1.22 11.14 -43.56
CA ARG A 409 2.34 10.19 -43.40
C ARG A 409 2.81 10.07 -41.95
N ALA A 410 2.88 11.20 -41.24
CA ALA A 410 3.19 11.21 -39.81
C ALA A 410 2.09 10.54 -38.96
N GLY A 411 0.83 10.65 -39.37
CA GLY A 411 -0.30 9.92 -38.76
C GLY A 411 -0.16 8.41 -38.92
N ARG A 412 0.22 7.92 -40.11
CA ARG A 412 0.42 6.49 -40.38
C ARG A 412 1.62 5.90 -39.63
N VAL A 413 2.74 6.61 -39.53
CA VAL A 413 3.90 6.15 -38.75
C VAL A 413 3.55 6.07 -37.26
N ARG A 414 2.84 7.08 -36.74
CA ARG A 414 2.33 7.04 -35.36
C ARG A 414 1.36 5.87 -35.14
N ALA A 415 0.48 5.60 -36.12
CA ALA A 415 -0.40 4.44 -36.11
C ALA A 415 0.38 3.14 -35.98
N ALA A 416 1.41 2.96 -36.83
CA ALA A 416 2.23 1.77 -36.84
C ALA A 416 2.98 1.59 -35.52
N ILE A 417 3.61 2.65 -34.98
CA ILE A 417 4.30 2.59 -33.69
C ILE A 417 3.31 2.25 -32.57
N GLY A 418 2.17 2.93 -32.52
CA GLY A 418 1.13 2.67 -31.53
C GLY A 418 0.62 1.23 -31.60
N LEU A 419 0.37 0.72 -32.82
CA LEU A 419 -0.06 -0.65 -33.04
C LEU A 419 1.02 -1.66 -32.60
N VAL A 420 2.28 -1.45 -32.97
CA VAL A 420 3.40 -2.33 -32.56
C VAL A 420 3.55 -2.35 -31.04
N LEU A 421 3.50 -1.19 -30.38
CA LEU A 421 3.57 -1.11 -28.91
C LEU A 421 2.38 -1.80 -28.24
N THR A 422 1.16 -1.59 -28.75
CA THR A 422 -0.04 -2.24 -28.22
C THR A 422 0.00 -3.75 -28.43
N LEU A 423 0.45 -4.23 -29.60
CA LEU A 423 0.58 -5.66 -29.88
C LEU A 423 1.69 -6.30 -29.06
N ALA A 424 2.84 -5.65 -28.92
CA ALA A 424 3.94 -6.12 -28.08
C ALA A 424 3.52 -6.17 -26.60
N GLY A 425 2.83 -5.12 -26.12
CA GLY A 425 2.28 -5.10 -24.76
C GLY A 425 1.21 -6.16 -24.55
N GLY A 426 0.29 -6.36 -25.51
CA GLY A 426 -0.71 -7.42 -25.46
C GLY A 426 -0.09 -8.81 -25.47
N ALA A 427 0.97 -9.03 -26.27
CA ALA A 427 1.74 -10.26 -26.25
C ALA A 427 2.44 -10.49 -24.91
N ALA A 428 3.00 -9.44 -24.29
CA ALA A 428 3.60 -9.52 -22.96
C ALA A 428 2.55 -9.82 -21.87
N LEU A 429 1.37 -9.23 -21.94
CA LEU A 429 0.25 -9.57 -21.04
C LEU A 429 -0.19 -11.03 -21.22
N LEU A 430 -0.32 -11.50 -22.47
CA LEU A 430 -0.65 -12.90 -22.75
C LEU A 430 0.45 -13.86 -22.29
N ALA A 431 1.72 -13.48 -22.43
CA ALA A 431 2.84 -14.25 -21.91
C ALA A 431 2.81 -14.30 -20.38
N ALA A 432 2.47 -13.19 -19.72
CA ALA A 432 2.27 -13.15 -18.27
C ALA A 432 1.16 -14.12 -17.83
N THR A 433 0.03 -14.17 -18.54
CA THR A 433 -1.07 -15.12 -18.21
C THR A 433 -0.73 -16.59 -18.45
N ARG A 434 0.40 -16.89 -19.12
CA ARG A 434 0.86 -18.25 -19.43
C ARG A 434 2.15 -18.61 -18.68
N ALA A 435 2.64 -17.74 -17.80
CA ALA A 435 3.82 -18.03 -17.02
C ALA A 435 3.51 -19.11 -15.96
N ASP A 436 4.45 -20.04 -15.76
CA ASP A 436 4.32 -21.07 -14.73
C ASP A 436 4.68 -20.55 -13.33
N LYS A 437 5.42 -19.42 -13.28
CA LYS A 437 5.85 -18.77 -12.03
C LYS A 437 5.44 -17.30 -11.99
N ALA A 438 4.90 -16.87 -10.85
CA ALA A 438 4.49 -15.49 -10.61
C ALA A 438 5.65 -14.49 -10.77
N SER A 439 6.86 -14.85 -10.32
CA SER A 439 8.05 -13.98 -10.42
C SER A 439 8.43 -13.69 -11.87
N GLU A 440 8.45 -14.70 -12.73
CA GLU A 440 8.73 -14.55 -14.17
C GLU A 440 7.63 -13.75 -14.88
N GLY A 441 6.37 -14.03 -14.54
CA GLY A 441 5.21 -13.35 -15.09
C GLY A 441 5.06 -11.88 -14.66
N SER A 442 5.53 -11.50 -13.47
CA SER A 442 5.40 -10.14 -12.92
C SER A 442 6.09 -9.08 -13.79
N LEU A 443 7.29 -9.37 -14.30
CA LEU A 443 8.03 -8.47 -15.17
C LEU A 443 7.33 -8.32 -16.53
N MET A 444 6.79 -9.42 -17.05
CA MET A 444 5.99 -9.42 -18.29
C MET A 444 4.69 -8.64 -18.12
N LEU A 445 4.02 -8.76 -16.97
CA LEU A 445 2.83 -7.97 -16.63
C LEU A 445 3.18 -6.48 -16.63
N GLY A 446 4.23 -6.08 -15.90
CA GLY A 446 4.67 -4.69 -15.82
C GLY A 446 5.03 -4.11 -17.20
N ALA A 447 5.79 -4.86 -18.00
CA ALA A 447 6.11 -4.49 -19.38
C ALA A 447 4.85 -4.41 -20.26
N GLY A 448 3.91 -5.34 -20.10
CA GLY A 448 2.64 -5.39 -20.82
C GLY A 448 1.76 -4.18 -20.52
N VAL A 449 1.57 -3.86 -19.23
CA VAL A 449 0.84 -2.66 -18.77
C VAL A 449 1.49 -1.40 -19.34
N PHE A 450 2.81 -1.26 -19.21
CA PHE A 450 3.54 -0.08 -19.70
C PHE A 450 3.44 0.07 -21.22
N LEU A 451 3.73 -0.98 -21.99
CA LEU A 451 3.71 -0.94 -23.46
C LEU A 451 2.30 -0.72 -24.01
N THR A 452 1.28 -1.38 -23.43
CA THR A 452 -0.12 -1.15 -23.85
C THR A 452 -0.57 0.26 -23.49
N LEU A 453 -0.20 0.80 -22.33
CA LEU A 453 -0.52 2.18 -21.95
C LEU A 453 0.07 3.18 -22.95
N ILE A 454 1.38 3.07 -23.25
CA ILE A 454 2.03 3.95 -24.23
C ILE A 454 1.45 3.74 -25.62
N GLY A 455 1.22 2.49 -26.04
CA GLY A 455 0.61 2.14 -27.32
C GLY A 455 -0.75 2.79 -27.50
N PHE A 456 -1.61 2.73 -26.48
CA PHE A 456 -2.93 3.36 -26.50
C PHE A 456 -2.88 4.90 -26.51
N ILE A 457 -1.95 5.52 -25.78
CA ILE A 457 -1.72 6.98 -25.87
C ILE A 457 -1.28 7.38 -27.28
N VAL A 458 -0.43 6.57 -27.91
CA VAL A 458 0.08 6.82 -29.26
C VAL A 458 -1.02 6.60 -30.31
N ILE A 459 -1.81 5.53 -30.23
CA ILE A 459 -2.86 5.20 -31.20
C ILE A 459 -4.19 5.92 -30.93
N GLY A 460 -4.36 6.51 -29.73
CA GLY A 460 -5.58 7.17 -29.26
C GLY A 460 -6.25 8.13 -30.25
N PRO A 461 -5.51 8.98 -31.01
CA PRO A 461 -6.09 9.78 -32.09
C PRO A 461 -6.86 9.02 -33.17
N LEU A 462 -6.44 7.80 -33.50
CA LEU A 462 -7.10 6.94 -34.50
C LEU A 462 -8.32 6.26 -33.89
N LEU A 463 -8.17 5.75 -32.66
CA LEU A 463 -9.28 5.18 -31.90
C LEU A 463 -10.38 6.22 -31.68
N ALA A 464 -10.01 7.48 -31.42
CA ALA A 464 -10.96 8.57 -31.30
C ALA A 464 -11.80 8.74 -32.57
N GLY A 465 -11.21 8.65 -33.76
CA GLY A 465 -11.97 8.76 -35.01
C GLY A 465 -13.06 7.69 -35.17
N LEU A 466 -12.80 6.48 -34.68
CA LEU A 466 -13.73 5.34 -34.75
C LEU A 466 -14.73 5.34 -33.58
N VAL A 467 -14.21 5.30 -32.36
CA VAL A 467 -14.99 5.13 -31.13
C VAL A 467 -15.87 6.35 -30.88
N VAL A 468 -15.36 7.57 -31.06
CA VAL A 468 -16.16 8.79 -30.87
C VAL A 468 -17.28 8.88 -31.89
N ARG A 469 -17.09 8.37 -33.11
CA ARG A 469 -18.15 8.34 -34.14
C ARG A 469 -19.30 7.44 -33.69
N VAL A 470 -19.00 6.25 -33.18
CA VAL A 470 -20.02 5.31 -32.67
C VAL A 470 -20.72 5.92 -31.44
N LEU A 471 -19.95 6.41 -30.46
CA LEU A 471 -20.50 7.04 -29.25
C LEU A 471 -21.37 8.25 -29.56
N SER A 472 -20.92 9.11 -30.46
CA SER A 472 -21.66 10.30 -30.86
C SER A 472 -22.97 9.93 -31.56
N ALA A 473 -22.95 8.93 -32.43
CA ALA A 473 -24.15 8.46 -33.11
C ALA A 473 -25.23 7.92 -32.14
N VAL A 474 -24.81 7.27 -31.05
CA VAL A 474 -25.70 6.72 -30.03
C VAL A 474 -26.15 7.81 -29.05
N MET A 475 -25.20 8.51 -28.42
CA MET A 475 -25.47 9.43 -27.31
C MET A 475 -25.95 10.80 -27.78
N LEU A 476 -25.41 11.35 -28.87
CA LEU A 476 -25.69 12.74 -29.26
C LEU A 476 -26.94 12.86 -30.13
N ARG A 477 -27.41 11.78 -30.75
CA ARG A 477 -28.58 11.81 -31.64
C ARG A 477 -29.88 12.17 -30.91
N MET A 478 -30.02 11.81 -29.64
CA MET A 478 -31.17 12.20 -28.80
C MET A 478 -31.21 13.70 -28.48
N PHE A 479 -30.10 14.44 -28.69
CA PHE A 479 -29.99 15.87 -28.43
C PHE A 479 -30.31 16.73 -29.68
N GLY A 480 -30.90 16.13 -30.71
CA GLY A 480 -31.37 16.82 -31.91
C GLY A 480 -30.25 17.53 -32.70
N PRO A 481 -30.52 18.72 -33.27
CA PRO A 481 -29.52 19.45 -34.07
C PRO A 481 -28.25 19.83 -33.30
N VAL A 482 -28.37 20.16 -32.00
CA VAL A 482 -27.22 20.56 -31.15
C VAL A 482 -26.29 19.37 -30.91
N GLY A 483 -26.83 18.17 -30.77
CA GLY A 483 -26.05 16.94 -30.66
C GLY A 483 -25.27 16.63 -31.94
N ARG A 484 -25.90 16.75 -33.12
CA ARG A 484 -25.21 16.57 -34.41
C ARG A 484 -24.07 17.58 -34.63
N LEU A 485 -24.22 18.82 -34.13
CA LEU A 485 -23.15 19.82 -34.15
C LEU A 485 -21.99 19.43 -33.22
N ALA A 486 -22.30 18.94 -32.01
CA ALA A 486 -21.29 18.45 -31.07
C ALA A 486 -20.52 17.23 -31.62
N GLU A 487 -21.20 16.29 -32.27
CA GLU A 487 -20.59 15.14 -32.95
C GLU A 487 -19.57 15.58 -34.01
N ARG A 488 -20.00 16.46 -34.92
CA ARG A 488 -19.14 16.99 -35.99
C ARG A 488 -17.94 17.73 -35.40
N ASN A 489 -18.12 18.45 -34.30
CA ASN A 489 -17.05 19.16 -33.62
C ASN A 489 -16.01 18.23 -32.98
N ALA A 490 -16.46 17.14 -32.35
CA ALA A 490 -15.60 16.15 -31.73
C ALA A 490 -14.78 15.35 -32.76
N LEU A 491 -15.37 15.07 -33.93
CA LEU A 491 -14.73 14.34 -35.03
C LEU A 491 -13.83 15.21 -35.92
N ARG A 492 -13.95 16.54 -35.86
CA ARG A 492 -13.20 17.46 -36.72
C ARG A 492 -11.68 17.40 -36.48
N ASN A 493 -11.26 17.15 -35.24
CA ASN A 493 -9.84 17.06 -34.88
C ASN A 493 -9.56 15.81 -34.00
N PRO A 494 -9.54 14.59 -34.57
CA PRO A 494 -9.40 13.35 -33.82
C PRO A 494 -8.12 13.27 -32.97
N ARG A 495 -7.05 13.94 -33.39
CA ARG A 495 -5.80 14.05 -32.61
C ARG A 495 -5.98 14.76 -31.28
N ARG A 496 -6.74 15.87 -31.27
CA ARG A 496 -7.00 16.66 -30.07
C ARG A 496 -7.96 15.90 -29.15
N THR A 497 -9.01 15.33 -29.73
CA THR A 497 -10.00 14.51 -29.02
C THR A 497 -9.36 13.27 -28.37
N GLY A 498 -8.59 12.51 -29.14
CA GLY A 498 -7.90 11.31 -28.65
C GLY A 498 -6.84 11.64 -27.61
N ALA A 499 -6.12 12.75 -27.77
CA ALA A 499 -5.18 13.20 -26.77
C ALA A 499 -5.87 13.53 -25.43
N THR A 500 -6.99 14.26 -25.50
CA THR A 500 -7.75 14.66 -24.32
C THR A 500 -8.33 13.45 -23.57
N GLY A 501 -8.89 12.50 -24.32
CA GLY A 501 -9.41 11.25 -23.74
C GLY A 501 -8.34 10.35 -23.15
N ALA A 502 -7.14 10.31 -23.74
CA ALA A 502 -6.04 9.47 -23.27
C ALA A 502 -5.57 9.83 -21.85
N ALA A 503 -5.65 11.11 -21.45
CA ALA A 503 -5.31 11.52 -20.08
C ALA A 503 -6.28 10.92 -19.05
N LEU A 504 -7.59 10.95 -19.32
CA LEU A 504 -8.61 10.33 -18.47
C LEU A 504 -8.51 8.80 -18.51
N MET A 505 -8.23 8.23 -19.68
CA MET A 505 -8.04 6.80 -19.90
C MET A 505 -7.02 6.19 -18.94
N VAL A 506 -5.87 6.86 -18.72
CA VAL A 506 -4.80 6.36 -17.83
C VAL A 506 -5.32 6.18 -16.40
N GLY A 507 -5.95 7.22 -15.83
CA GLY A 507 -6.47 7.17 -14.46
C GLY A 507 -7.57 6.11 -14.30
N LEU A 508 -8.51 6.06 -15.25
CA LEU A 508 -9.64 5.12 -15.20
C LEU A 508 -9.19 3.66 -15.44
N ALA A 509 -8.13 3.43 -16.20
CA ALA A 509 -7.56 2.10 -16.38
C ALA A 509 -6.95 1.55 -15.08
N LEU A 510 -6.26 2.39 -14.32
CA LEU A 510 -5.69 1.96 -13.05
C LEU A 510 -6.76 1.71 -11.99
N VAL A 511 -7.80 2.56 -11.94
CA VAL A 511 -8.96 2.30 -11.07
C VAL A 511 -9.56 0.94 -11.41
N ALA A 512 -9.90 0.69 -12.67
CA ALA A 512 -10.50 -0.59 -13.07
C ALA A 512 -9.58 -1.79 -12.82
N CYS A 513 -8.28 -1.66 -13.09
CA CYS A 513 -7.30 -2.71 -12.83
C CYS A 513 -7.26 -3.10 -11.36
N LEU A 514 -7.11 -2.13 -10.47
CA LEU A 514 -7.00 -2.38 -9.03
C LEU A 514 -8.34 -2.82 -8.45
N SER A 515 -9.46 -2.32 -8.97
CA SER A 515 -10.79 -2.81 -8.60
C SER A 515 -10.95 -4.30 -8.94
N VAL A 516 -10.57 -4.73 -10.16
CA VAL A 516 -10.67 -6.14 -10.59
C VAL A 516 -9.75 -7.03 -9.75
N VAL A 517 -8.51 -6.59 -9.48
CA VAL A 517 -7.59 -7.34 -8.63
C VAL A 517 -8.17 -7.49 -7.22
N GLY A 518 -8.62 -6.39 -6.60
CA GLY A 518 -9.16 -6.43 -5.25
C GLY A 518 -10.44 -7.24 -5.12
N SER A 519 -11.41 -7.10 -6.04
CA SER A 519 -12.61 -7.94 -6.02
C SER A 519 -12.27 -9.41 -6.26
N SER A 520 -11.36 -9.72 -7.19
CA SER A 520 -10.93 -11.10 -7.44
C SER A 520 -10.23 -11.72 -6.23
N MET A 521 -9.46 -10.93 -5.46
CA MET A 521 -8.86 -11.39 -4.20
C MET A 521 -9.95 -11.73 -3.17
N VAL A 522 -10.94 -10.85 -2.97
CA VAL A 522 -12.10 -11.11 -2.10
C VAL A 522 -12.86 -12.36 -2.55
N ALA A 523 -13.18 -12.46 -3.84
CA ALA A 523 -13.93 -13.58 -4.40
C ALA A 523 -13.19 -14.90 -4.22
N SER A 524 -11.88 -14.90 -4.49
CA SER A 524 -11.03 -16.08 -4.34
C SER A 524 -10.95 -16.52 -2.90
N ALA A 525 -10.71 -15.58 -1.97
CA ALA A 525 -10.66 -15.89 -0.55
C ALA A 525 -12.04 -16.37 -0.03
N THR A 526 -13.14 -15.80 -0.53
CA THR A 526 -14.50 -16.21 -0.18
C THR A 526 -14.81 -17.63 -0.65
N GLU A 527 -14.52 -17.93 -1.92
CA GLU A 527 -14.70 -19.26 -2.51
C GLU A 527 -13.83 -20.30 -1.80
N GLU A 528 -12.61 -19.91 -1.43
CA GLU A 528 -11.68 -20.76 -0.69
C GLU A 528 -12.22 -21.09 0.70
N LEU A 529 -12.76 -20.10 1.42
CA LEU A 529 -13.41 -20.33 2.71
C LEU A 529 -14.61 -21.26 2.58
N ASP A 530 -15.46 -21.07 1.56
CA ASP A 530 -16.65 -21.90 1.32
C ASP A 530 -16.30 -23.37 1.04
N LYS A 531 -15.22 -23.61 0.30
CA LYS A 531 -14.76 -24.97 -0.02
C LYS A 531 -14.06 -25.63 1.16
N SER A 532 -13.14 -24.91 1.78
CA SER A 532 -12.16 -25.49 2.68
C SER A 532 -12.59 -25.44 4.14
N VAL A 533 -13.41 -24.48 4.59
CA VAL A 533 -13.82 -24.37 6.00
C VAL A 533 -15.16 -25.08 6.23
N GLY A 534 -15.15 -26.15 7.03
CA GLY A 534 -16.32 -26.90 7.49
C GLY A 534 -16.83 -26.50 8.89
N ALA A 535 -16.01 -25.80 9.67
CA ALA A 535 -16.39 -25.25 10.97
C ALA A 535 -17.42 -24.11 10.84
N ASP A 536 -18.29 -23.97 11.83
CA ASP A 536 -19.29 -22.90 11.87
C ASP A 536 -18.70 -21.61 12.41
N PHE A 537 -17.74 -21.72 13.34
CA PHE A 537 -17.07 -20.59 13.96
C PHE A 537 -15.56 -20.75 13.97
N ILE A 538 -14.90 -19.63 13.76
CA ILE A 538 -13.47 -19.43 13.87
C ILE A 538 -13.25 -18.45 15.02
N VAL A 539 -12.41 -18.85 15.99
CA VAL A 539 -11.93 -17.98 17.05
C VAL A 539 -10.48 -17.65 16.77
N GLN A 540 -10.19 -16.36 16.63
CA GLN A 540 -8.85 -15.89 16.33
C GLN A 540 -8.58 -14.54 17.00
N PRO A 541 -7.32 -14.11 17.13
CA PRO A 541 -7.00 -12.76 17.55
C PRO A 541 -7.55 -11.67 16.60
N ALA A 542 -8.06 -10.60 17.19
CA ALA A 542 -8.45 -9.36 16.52
C ALA A 542 -7.17 -8.66 16.02
N GLY A 543 -7.07 -8.39 14.71
CA GLY A 543 -5.92 -7.68 14.12
C GLY A 543 -4.95 -8.54 13.29
N GLY A 544 -5.10 -9.86 13.27
CA GLY A 544 -4.63 -10.72 12.17
C GLY A 544 -3.18 -11.21 12.18
N ASP A 545 -2.27 -10.73 13.02
CA ASP A 545 -0.87 -11.19 13.00
C ASP A 545 -0.31 -11.55 14.39
N GLY A 546 0.29 -12.74 14.48
CA GLY A 546 1.24 -13.17 15.54
C GLY A 546 0.71 -13.32 16.97
N ALA A 547 -0.48 -12.82 17.29
CA ALA A 547 -1.10 -13.01 18.59
C ALA A 547 -1.58 -14.45 18.79
N LEU A 548 -1.60 -14.90 20.04
CA LEU A 548 -1.97 -16.26 20.41
C LEU A 548 -3.17 -16.23 21.36
N ILE A 549 -4.00 -17.26 21.30
CA ILE A 549 -5.12 -17.47 22.21
C ILE A 549 -4.55 -18.00 23.53
N VAL A 550 -4.57 -17.15 24.55
CA VAL A 550 -4.12 -17.48 25.89
C VAL A 550 -4.96 -18.61 26.48
N ASP A 551 -4.33 -19.47 27.29
CA ASP A 551 -4.97 -20.67 27.85
C ASP A 551 -6.23 -20.35 28.65
N GLN A 552 -6.32 -19.17 29.27
CA GLN A 552 -7.50 -18.72 30.02
C GLN A 552 -8.71 -18.52 29.10
N ALA A 553 -8.49 -17.98 27.89
CA ALA A 553 -9.54 -17.83 26.89
C ALA A 553 -9.91 -19.18 26.26
N ALA A 554 -8.91 -20.02 25.93
CA ALA A 554 -9.15 -21.37 25.42
C ALA A 554 -9.96 -22.24 26.41
N LYS A 555 -9.67 -22.15 27.72
CA LYS A 555 -10.44 -22.82 28.77
C LYS A 555 -11.88 -22.30 28.88
N ALA A 556 -12.08 -20.98 28.74
CA ALA A 556 -13.42 -20.40 28.74
C ALA A 556 -14.27 -20.96 27.59
N LEU A 557 -13.68 -21.06 26.39
CA LEU A 557 -14.34 -21.62 25.20
C LEU A 557 -14.74 -23.09 25.37
N LYS A 558 -13.90 -23.91 26.02
CA LYS A 558 -14.20 -25.33 26.29
C LYS A 558 -15.43 -25.56 27.19
N THR A 559 -15.91 -24.53 27.89
CA THR A 559 -17.08 -24.62 28.79
C THR A 559 -18.38 -24.11 28.16
N VAL A 560 -18.34 -23.67 26.90
CA VAL A 560 -19.50 -23.11 26.21
C VAL A 560 -20.50 -24.22 25.83
N PRO A 561 -21.80 -24.07 26.16
CA PRO A 561 -22.83 -25.04 25.77
C PRO A 561 -23.13 -24.97 24.27
N ASP A 562 -23.88 -25.96 23.77
CA ASP A 562 -24.38 -26.01 22.38
C ASP A 562 -23.30 -26.10 21.29
N ILE A 563 -22.10 -26.56 21.65
CA ILE A 563 -20.99 -26.85 20.75
C ILE A 563 -20.82 -28.38 20.63
N GLU A 564 -20.77 -28.90 19.41
CA GLU A 564 -20.50 -30.32 19.15
C GLU A 564 -19.04 -30.66 19.45
N HIS A 565 -18.11 -29.89 18.88
CA HIS A 565 -16.69 -29.95 19.19
C HIS A 565 -15.99 -28.60 19.06
N LEU A 566 -14.91 -28.48 19.81
CA LEU A 566 -13.97 -27.37 19.76
C LEU A 566 -12.59 -27.95 19.41
N THR A 567 -11.97 -27.39 18.39
CA THR A 567 -10.69 -27.86 17.84
C THR A 567 -9.60 -26.86 18.15
N GLU A 568 -8.54 -27.34 18.80
CA GLU A 568 -7.30 -26.60 19.03
C GLU A 568 -6.36 -26.71 17.81
N TYR A 569 -5.69 -25.61 17.49
CA TYR A 569 -4.71 -25.53 16.41
C TYR A 569 -3.46 -24.78 16.90
N LYS A 570 -2.33 -25.47 16.88
CA LYS A 570 -1.03 -24.98 17.33
C LYS A 570 0.02 -25.21 16.24
N VAL A 571 0.96 -24.29 16.08
CA VAL A 571 2.10 -24.49 15.17
C VAL A 571 3.35 -24.73 16.03
N VAL A 572 3.95 -25.91 15.87
CA VAL A 572 5.13 -26.35 16.62
C VAL A 572 6.33 -26.39 15.68
N GLY A 573 7.34 -25.57 15.94
CA GLY A 573 8.59 -25.62 15.20
C GLY A 573 9.27 -26.99 15.36
N ALA A 574 9.77 -27.54 14.27
CA ALA A 574 10.52 -28.79 14.30
C ALA A 574 11.57 -28.86 13.19
N ARG A 575 12.66 -29.57 13.46
CA ARG A 575 13.64 -29.95 12.46
C ARG A 575 13.33 -31.35 11.95
N LEU A 576 12.94 -31.45 10.69
CA LEU A 576 12.56 -32.68 10.01
C LEU A 576 13.74 -33.23 9.23
N THR A 577 14.06 -34.51 9.46
CA THR A 577 14.97 -35.27 8.61
C THR A 577 14.17 -36.23 7.76
N ALA A 578 14.18 -35.98 6.45
CA ALA A 578 13.50 -36.81 5.46
C ALA A 578 14.26 -38.13 5.19
N PRO A 579 13.60 -39.14 4.57
CA PRO A 579 14.24 -40.41 4.25
C PRO A 579 15.46 -40.32 3.32
N ASP A 580 15.57 -39.24 2.55
CA ASP A 580 16.71 -38.93 1.68
C ASP A 580 17.94 -38.38 2.43
N GLY A 581 17.84 -38.20 3.76
CA GLY A 581 18.89 -37.69 4.63
C GLY A 581 18.95 -36.15 4.71
N THR A 582 18.11 -35.44 3.97
CA THR A 582 18.02 -33.97 4.05
C THR A 582 17.33 -33.55 5.34
N THR A 583 17.77 -32.41 5.88
CA THR A 583 17.24 -31.87 7.13
C THR A 583 16.81 -30.43 6.94
N GLU A 584 15.53 -30.14 7.18
CA GLU A 584 14.93 -28.81 7.03
C GLU A 584 14.17 -28.44 8.32
N SER A 585 14.03 -27.15 8.61
CA SER A 585 13.25 -26.67 9.76
C SER A 585 11.91 -26.18 9.24
N GLU A 586 10.82 -26.74 9.77
CA GLU A 586 9.44 -26.46 9.35
C GLU A 586 8.54 -26.29 10.58
N GLY A 587 7.37 -25.69 10.36
CA GLY A 587 6.28 -25.70 11.33
C GLY A 587 5.38 -26.93 11.16
N LEU A 588 5.15 -27.67 12.24
CA LEU A 588 4.15 -28.74 12.30
C LEU A 588 2.86 -28.21 12.90
N VAL A 589 1.75 -28.41 12.21
CA VAL A 589 0.42 -28.11 12.72
C VAL A 589 0.00 -29.23 13.67
N ALA A 590 0.03 -28.94 14.97
CA ALA A 590 -0.47 -29.80 16.03
C ALA A 590 -1.94 -29.44 16.31
N ALA A 591 -2.86 -30.29 15.87
CA ALA A 591 -4.30 -30.05 15.99
C ALA A 591 -5.06 -31.27 16.51
N ASP A 592 -6.30 -31.04 16.97
CA ASP A 592 -7.21 -32.14 17.31
C ASP A 592 -7.64 -32.93 16.06
N PRO A 593 -7.98 -34.23 16.18
CA PRO A 593 -8.43 -35.04 15.04
C PRO A 593 -9.66 -34.49 14.30
N SER A 594 -10.50 -33.70 14.97
CA SER A 594 -11.66 -33.01 14.39
C SER A 594 -11.26 -31.94 13.35
N TYR A 595 -10.00 -31.47 13.36
CA TYR A 595 -9.54 -30.45 12.44
C TYR A 595 -9.67 -30.84 10.96
N LYS A 596 -9.58 -32.13 10.64
CA LYS A 596 -9.80 -32.64 9.28
C LYS A 596 -11.21 -32.35 8.73
N ASP A 597 -12.19 -32.19 9.61
CA ASP A 597 -13.59 -31.90 9.28
C ASP A 597 -13.85 -30.38 9.31
N ASP A 598 -13.13 -29.65 10.17
CA ASP A 598 -13.18 -28.19 10.27
C ASP A 598 -12.48 -27.48 9.11
N VAL A 599 -11.37 -28.03 8.63
CA VAL A 599 -10.62 -27.55 7.47
C VAL A 599 -10.30 -28.73 6.55
N ARG A 600 -10.98 -28.74 5.40
CA ARG A 600 -10.86 -29.78 4.38
C ARG A 600 -9.65 -29.51 3.50
N ARG A 601 -8.74 -30.48 3.42
CA ARG A 601 -7.70 -30.57 2.38
C ARG A 601 -7.81 -31.89 1.64
N GLU A 602 -7.60 -31.82 0.33
CA GLU A 602 -7.56 -33.02 -0.50
C GLU A 602 -6.37 -33.90 -0.11
N THR A 603 -6.63 -35.19 0.06
CA THR A 603 -5.60 -36.18 0.35
C THR A 603 -5.15 -36.82 -0.96
N VAL A 604 -3.91 -36.56 -1.37
CA VAL A 604 -3.30 -37.12 -2.58
C VAL A 604 -2.99 -38.61 -2.40
N SER A 605 -2.55 -39.00 -1.20
CA SER A 605 -2.23 -40.38 -0.87
C SER A 605 -2.40 -40.67 0.62
N GLY A 606 -2.81 -41.89 0.97
CA GLY A 606 -3.03 -42.30 2.36
C GLY A 606 -4.38 -41.86 2.92
N GLU A 607 -4.46 -41.67 4.24
CA GLU A 607 -5.69 -41.27 4.94
C GLU A 607 -5.36 -40.18 5.95
N LEU A 608 -5.90 -38.97 5.77
CA LEU A 608 -5.61 -37.83 6.64
C LEU A 608 -6.01 -38.08 8.11
N ALA A 609 -7.11 -38.79 8.35
CA ALA A 609 -7.51 -39.18 9.71
C ALA A 609 -6.41 -40.00 10.43
N ALA A 610 -5.68 -40.85 9.70
CA ALA A 610 -4.59 -41.65 10.24
C ALA A 610 -3.34 -40.81 10.59
N ALA A 611 -3.18 -39.61 10.02
CA ALA A 611 -2.11 -38.67 10.39
C ALA A 611 -2.27 -38.12 11.82
N TYR A 612 -3.50 -38.06 12.32
CA TYR A 612 -3.79 -37.75 13.72
C TYR A 612 -3.68 -38.98 14.63
N GLY A 613 -3.17 -40.11 14.14
CA GLY A 613 -2.85 -41.28 14.95
C GLY A 613 -1.63 -41.05 15.86
N LYS A 614 -1.37 -42.02 16.72
CA LYS A 614 -0.18 -42.02 17.58
C LYS A 614 1.09 -42.06 16.74
N ASP A 615 2.01 -41.12 17.00
CA ASP A 615 3.31 -41.01 16.32
C ASP A 615 3.18 -41.01 14.78
N ALA A 616 2.10 -40.41 14.27
CA ALA A 616 1.83 -40.25 12.84
C ALA A 616 1.87 -38.77 12.43
N MET A 617 2.04 -38.52 11.14
CA MET A 617 2.00 -37.19 10.55
C MET A 617 1.50 -37.20 9.11
N SER A 618 1.09 -36.04 8.60
CA SER A 618 0.95 -35.79 7.16
C SER A 618 2.08 -34.91 6.65
N VAL A 619 2.28 -34.93 5.33
CA VAL A 619 3.19 -34.00 4.63
C VAL A 619 2.48 -33.37 3.43
N GLY A 620 2.86 -32.14 3.07
CA GLY A 620 2.40 -31.50 1.83
C GLY A 620 2.99 -32.18 0.59
N GLU A 621 2.25 -32.17 -0.51
CA GLU A 621 2.64 -32.75 -1.80
C GLU A 621 3.96 -32.17 -2.34
N THR A 622 4.18 -30.87 -2.17
CA THR A 622 5.41 -30.18 -2.63
C THR A 622 6.62 -30.72 -1.89
N TYR A 623 6.51 -30.85 -0.56
CA TYR A 623 7.57 -31.41 0.27
C TYR A 623 7.81 -32.89 -0.06
N ALA A 624 6.73 -33.67 -0.21
CA ALA A 624 6.80 -35.08 -0.53
C ALA A 624 7.47 -35.32 -1.89
N THR A 625 7.17 -34.51 -2.90
CA THR A 625 7.77 -34.60 -4.23
C THR A 625 9.25 -34.21 -4.21
N LYS A 626 9.58 -33.11 -3.53
CA LYS A 626 10.95 -32.59 -3.39
C LYS A 626 11.88 -33.60 -2.70
N HIS A 627 11.41 -34.21 -1.60
CA HIS A 627 12.19 -35.13 -0.76
C HIS A 627 11.89 -36.62 -1.00
N ARG A 628 11.07 -36.92 -2.02
CA ARG A 628 10.64 -38.27 -2.43
C ARG A 628 10.01 -39.08 -1.28
N VAL A 629 9.28 -38.42 -0.39
CA VAL A 629 8.59 -39.03 0.75
C VAL A 629 7.33 -39.76 0.25
N LYS A 630 7.07 -40.95 0.80
CA LYS A 630 5.88 -41.75 0.52
C LYS A 630 5.10 -42.05 1.80
N VAL A 631 3.81 -42.32 1.65
CA VAL A 631 2.99 -42.84 2.75
C VAL A 631 3.60 -44.16 3.25
N GLY A 632 3.81 -44.26 4.55
CA GLY A 632 4.47 -45.37 5.23
C GLY A 632 5.89 -45.08 5.68
N ASP A 633 6.55 -44.07 5.11
CA ASP A 633 7.90 -43.67 5.50
C ASP A 633 7.94 -43.13 6.93
N ARG A 634 9.13 -43.19 7.55
CA ARG A 634 9.36 -42.61 8.87
C ARG A 634 10.27 -41.41 8.76
N MET A 635 9.79 -40.28 9.26
CA MET A 635 10.56 -39.05 9.38
C MET A 635 11.09 -38.90 10.79
N THR A 636 12.32 -38.40 10.92
CA THR A 636 12.86 -38.02 12.24
C THR A 636 12.50 -36.57 12.49
N VAL A 637 11.81 -36.29 13.58
CA VAL A 637 11.25 -34.98 13.92
C VAL A 637 11.86 -34.55 15.23
N ALA A 638 12.78 -33.59 15.20
CA ALA A 638 13.30 -32.96 16.40
C ALA A 638 12.46 -31.72 16.71
N PHE A 639 11.55 -31.84 17.68
CA PHE A 639 10.70 -30.72 18.08
C PHE A 639 11.53 -29.62 18.75
N GLU A 640 11.23 -28.36 18.44
CA GLU A 640 11.87 -27.23 19.09
C GLU A 640 11.48 -27.16 20.57
N GLY A 641 12.47 -27.05 21.46
CA GLY A 641 12.27 -27.10 22.90
C GLY A 641 11.83 -28.47 23.45
N GLY A 642 11.83 -29.52 22.61
CA GLY A 642 11.36 -30.86 22.97
C GLY A 642 12.32 -31.99 22.61
N GLU A 643 11.80 -33.21 22.64
CA GLU A 643 12.49 -34.44 22.28
C GLU A 643 12.44 -34.72 20.77
N THR A 644 13.30 -35.64 20.32
CA THR A 644 13.26 -36.14 18.95
C THR A 644 12.37 -37.39 18.85
N ALA A 645 11.40 -37.34 17.95
CA ALA A 645 10.48 -38.45 17.65
C ALA A 645 10.73 -39.02 16.25
N LYS A 646 10.26 -40.26 16.02
CA LYS A 646 10.15 -40.83 14.67
C LYS A 646 8.68 -40.95 14.30
N LEU A 647 8.19 -40.05 13.44
CA LEU A 647 6.79 -40.02 13.03
C LEU A 647 6.59 -40.76 11.71
N LYS A 648 5.51 -41.53 11.61
CA LYS A 648 5.13 -42.23 10.38
C LYS A 648 4.29 -41.30 9.50
N VAL A 649 4.67 -41.16 8.23
CA VAL A 649 3.85 -40.43 7.24
C VAL A 649 2.63 -41.27 6.90
N ALA A 650 1.45 -40.82 7.32
CA ALA A 650 0.19 -41.53 7.12
C ALA A 650 -0.64 -40.94 5.97
N ALA A 651 -0.37 -39.69 5.58
CA ALA A 651 -1.04 -39.01 4.48
C ALA A 651 -0.13 -38.02 3.76
N ILE A 652 -0.39 -37.80 2.48
CA ILE A 652 0.15 -36.70 1.68
C ILE A 652 -1.04 -35.83 1.25
N THR A 653 -1.00 -34.54 1.55
CA THR A 653 -2.09 -33.58 1.29
C THR A 653 -1.73 -32.61 0.16
N SER A 654 -2.71 -32.25 -0.68
CA SER A 654 -2.52 -31.34 -1.83
C SER A 654 -2.21 -29.91 -1.37
N ASP A 655 -1.20 -29.29 -1.96
CA ASP A 655 -0.80 -27.90 -1.73
C ASP A 655 -1.48 -26.89 -2.69
N ASP A 656 -2.57 -27.31 -3.36
CA ASP A 656 -3.33 -26.45 -4.26
C ASP A 656 -4.24 -25.45 -3.52
N VAL A 657 -4.67 -25.83 -2.31
CA VAL A 657 -5.49 -25.04 -1.38
C VAL A 657 -4.60 -23.98 -0.72
N ASN A 658 -5.11 -22.76 -0.59
CA ASN A 658 -4.38 -21.65 0.03
C ASN A 658 -4.44 -21.71 1.56
N ILE A 659 -5.56 -22.18 2.11
CA ILE A 659 -5.67 -22.44 3.55
C ILE A 659 -4.76 -23.63 3.89
N ASP A 660 -3.85 -23.44 4.85
CA ASP A 660 -2.87 -24.43 5.28
C ASP A 660 -1.97 -24.98 4.15
N LYS A 661 -1.68 -24.18 3.12
CA LYS A 661 -0.75 -24.57 2.06
C LYS A 661 0.60 -25.02 2.62
N GLY A 662 1.04 -26.23 2.26
CA GLY A 662 2.30 -26.81 2.76
C GLY A 662 2.26 -27.31 4.21
N ALA A 663 1.13 -27.19 4.92
CA ALA A 663 1.04 -27.61 6.31
C ALA A 663 1.26 -29.12 6.48
N MET A 664 2.00 -29.48 7.52
CA MET A 664 2.22 -30.86 7.95
C MET A 664 1.48 -31.09 9.26
N TYR A 665 0.52 -32.02 9.28
CA TYR A 665 -0.35 -32.24 10.44
C TYR A 665 0.20 -33.32 11.36
N VAL A 666 0.09 -33.09 12.67
CA VAL A 666 0.30 -34.07 13.73
C VAL A 666 -0.83 -33.94 14.75
N ASN A 667 -1.12 -35.03 15.47
CA ASN A 667 -2.05 -34.94 16.60
C ASN A 667 -1.46 -34.04 17.71
N ILE A 668 -2.27 -33.14 18.25
CA ILE A 668 -1.89 -32.28 19.38
C ILE A 668 -1.37 -33.07 20.59
N THR A 669 -1.88 -34.28 20.84
CA THR A 669 -1.41 -35.19 21.90
C THR A 669 -0.04 -35.82 21.59
N THR A 670 0.32 -35.97 20.31
CA THR A 670 1.67 -36.39 19.88
C THR A 670 2.64 -35.24 20.15
N ALA A 671 2.29 -34.00 19.78
CA ALA A 671 3.12 -32.84 20.09
C ALA A 671 3.32 -32.65 21.59
N ALA A 672 2.24 -32.71 22.39
CA ALA A 672 2.30 -32.58 23.85
C ALA A 672 3.07 -33.72 24.56
N ARG A 673 3.32 -34.84 23.89
CA ARG A 673 4.15 -35.94 24.41
C ARG A 673 5.64 -35.63 24.32
N TYR A 674 6.07 -35.01 23.22
CA TYR A 674 7.48 -34.75 22.94
C TYR A 674 7.90 -33.32 23.25
N VAL A 675 6.96 -32.40 23.43
CA VAL A 675 7.22 -31.00 23.81
C VAL A 675 6.72 -30.76 25.23
N PRO A 676 7.59 -30.30 26.16
CA PRO A 676 7.18 -29.91 27.51
C PRO A 676 6.05 -28.88 27.51
N ALA A 677 5.18 -28.93 28.51
CA ALA A 677 4.01 -28.04 28.60
C ALA A 677 4.38 -26.54 28.60
N ASP A 678 5.53 -26.18 29.16
CA ASP A 678 5.99 -24.78 29.25
C ASP A 678 6.50 -24.20 27.93
N THR A 679 6.94 -25.08 27.01
CA THR A 679 7.46 -24.72 25.69
C THR A 679 6.47 -25.01 24.58
N LEU A 680 5.40 -25.76 24.88
CA LEU A 680 4.34 -26.03 23.92
C LEU A 680 3.66 -24.71 23.51
N PRO A 681 3.54 -24.45 22.20
CA PRO A 681 2.87 -23.25 21.72
C PRO A 681 1.42 -23.11 22.20
N GLN A 682 0.94 -21.87 22.27
CA GLN A 682 -0.48 -21.56 22.49
C GLN A 682 -1.27 -21.73 21.19
N ASN A 683 -2.60 -21.72 21.31
CA ASN A 683 -3.48 -21.86 20.15
C ASN A 683 -3.35 -20.61 19.27
N MET A 684 -3.01 -20.80 18.00
CA MET A 684 -2.96 -19.70 17.02
C MET A 684 -4.37 -19.31 16.58
N ILE A 685 -5.22 -20.32 16.45
CA ILE A 685 -6.62 -20.25 16.03
C ILE A 685 -7.37 -21.40 16.70
N MET A 686 -8.67 -21.27 16.88
CA MET A 686 -9.52 -22.37 17.33
C MET A 686 -10.76 -22.42 16.44
N PHE A 687 -11.27 -23.63 16.21
CA PHE A 687 -12.48 -23.85 15.40
C PHE A 687 -13.56 -24.45 16.28
N ALA A 688 -14.81 -24.08 16.03
CA ALA A 688 -15.95 -24.66 16.72
C ALA A 688 -17.04 -25.08 15.73
N LYS A 689 -17.64 -26.23 16.02
CA LYS A 689 -18.83 -26.72 15.34
C LYS A 689 -20.03 -26.60 16.28
N ALA A 690 -21.10 -25.97 15.84
CA ALA A 690 -22.33 -25.88 16.63
C ALA A 690 -22.99 -27.26 16.71
N ALA A 691 -23.70 -27.53 17.80
CA ALA A 691 -24.68 -28.61 17.79
C ALA A 691 -25.75 -28.34 16.72
N ASP A 692 -26.31 -29.40 16.12
CA ASP A 692 -27.29 -29.29 15.04
C ASP A 692 -28.43 -28.31 15.36
N GLY A 693 -28.55 -27.24 14.53
CA GLY A 693 -29.59 -26.23 14.65
C GLY A 693 -29.42 -25.24 15.81
N LYS A 694 -28.24 -25.20 16.44
CA LYS A 694 -27.88 -24.30 17.55
C LYS A 694 -26.85 -23.24 17.19
N GLU A 695 -26.66 -22.96 15.91
CA GLU A 695 -25.61 -22.06 15.43
C GLU A 695 -25.74 -20.66 16.03
N LYS A 696 -26.97 -20.14 16.17
CA LYS A 696 -27.19 -18.79 16.72
C LYS A 696 -26.89 -18.74 18.22
N GLU A 697 -27.33 -19.73 18.97
CA GLU A 697 -27.09 -19.85 20.42
C GLU A 697 -25.60 -20.05 20.71
N ALA A 698 -24.95 -20.97 19.99
CA ALA A 698 -23.52 -21.24 20.11
C ALA A 698 -22.69 -20.00 19.79
N TYR A 699 -23.03 -19.27 18.72
CA TYR A 699 -22.35 -18.03 18.36
C TYR A 699 -22.45 -16.95 19.44
N ALA A 700 -23.66 -16.76 20.00
CA ALA A 700 -23.87 -15.81 21.09
C ALA A 700 -23.14 -16.23 22.38
N ALA A 701 -23.11 -17.54 22.67
CA ALA A 701 -22.44 -18.08 23.85
C ALA A 701 -20.92 -17.99 23.74
N LEU A 702 -20.34 -18.28 22.57
CA LEU A 702 -18.92 -18.09 22.26
C LEU A 702 -18.52 -16.61 22.41
N LYS A 703 -19.29 -15.69 21.85
CA LYS A 703 -19.05 -14.24 22.01
C LYS A 703 -19.12 -13.80 23.47
N SER A 704 -20.10 -14.30 24.22
CA SER A 704 -20.24 -14.01 25.64
C SER A 704 -19.06 -14.52 26.46
N ALA A 705 -18.56 -15.73 26.15
CA ALA A 705 -17.38 -16.30 26.80
C ALA A 705 -16.10 -15.49 26.54
N LEU A 706 -15.99 -14.87 25.36
CA LEU A 706 -14.87 -14.01 24.99
C LEU A 706 -15.07 -12.52 25.30
N ALA A 707 -16.19 -12.10 25.89
CA ALA A 707 -16.43 -10.69 26.21
C ALA A 707 -15.34 -10.10 27.15
N LYS A 708 -14.71 -10.94 27.97
CA LYS A 708 -13.58 -10.58 28.85
C LYS A 708 -12.22 -10.56 28.16
N TYR A 709 -12.17 -10.90 26.87
CA TYR A 709 -10.98 -11.03 26.05
C TYR A 709 -11.21 -10.33 24.69
N PRO A 710 -11.32 -8.98 24.68
CA PRO A 710 -11.65 -8.21 23.48
C PRO A 710 -10.60 -8.33 22.36
N GLN A 711 -9.43 -8.90 22.65
CA GLN A 711 -8.42 -9.24 21.65
C GLN A 711 -8.77 -10.48 20.82
N TYR A 712 -9.84 -11.22 21.12
CA TYR A 712 -10.27 -12.37 20.34
C TYR A 712 -11.64 -12.12 19.74
N GLU A 713 -11.80 -12.53 18.48
CA GLU A 713 -13.04 -12.43 17.75
C GLU A 713 -13.56 -13.83 17.44
N VAL A 714 -14.85 -14.01 17.66
CA VAL A 714 -15.60 -15.17 17.17
C VAL A 714 -16.25 -14.76 15.86
N LYS A 715 -15.89 -15.45 14.79
CA LYS A 715 -16.41 -15.20 13.45
C LYS A 715 -17.09 -16.43 12.90
N ASN A 716 -18.29 -16.26 12.39
CA ASN A 716 -18.84 -17.19 11.42
C ASN A 716 -18.28 -16.88 10.02
N GLN A 717 -18.64 -17.71 9.04
CA GLN A 717 -18.18 -17.50 7.66
C GLN A 717 -18.62 -16.15 7.06
N ALA A 718 -19.80 -15.64 7.43
CA ALA A 718 -20.28 -14.35 6.93
C ALA A 718 -19.44 -13.18 7.50
N ASP A 719 -19.15 -13.20 8.80
CA ASP A 719 -18.32 -12.17 9.44
C ASP A 719 -16.90 -12.17 8.85
N PHE A 720 -16.34 -13.35 8.58
CA PHE A 720 -15.01 -13.47 8.00
C PHE A 720 -14.96 -12.90 6.58
N LYS A 721 -15.98 -13.19 5.76
CA LYS A 721 -16.11 -12.61 4.40
C LYS A 721 -16.27 -11.09 4.44
N GLU A 722 -17.07 -10.55 5.37
CA GLU A 722 -17.23 -9.12 5.57
C GLU A 722 -15.91 -8.45 5.97
N GLN A 723 -15.16 -9.05 6.90
CA GLN A 723 -13.84 -8.55 7.29
C GLN A 723 -12.86 -8.52 6.10
N LEU A 724 -12.81 -9.57 5.29
CA LEU A 724 -11.98 -9.59 4.09
C LEU A 724 -12.37 -8.47 3.10
N GLN A 725 -13.67 -8.24 2.93
CA GLN A 725 -14.18 -7.14 2.11
C GLN A 725 -13.77 -5.78 2.68
N ASP A 726 -13.86 -5.59 3.99
CA ASP A 726 -13.50 -4.33 4.66
C ASP A 726 -12.00 -4.06 4.59
N GLN A 727 -11.15 -5.06 4.84
CA GLN A 727 -9.70 -4.92 4.76
C GLN A 727 -9.23 -4.57 3.34
N ILE A 728 -9.69 -5.32 2.34
CA ILE A 728 -9.35 -5.04 0.94
C ILE A 728 -9.97 -3.71 0.50
N GLY A 729 -11.19 -3.41 0.95
CA GLY A 729 -11.88 -2.15 0.71
C GLY A 729 -11.11 -0.95 1.26
N GLN A 730 -10.57 -1.03 2.47
CA GLN A 730 -9.75 0.00 3.08
C GLN A 730 -8.48 0.26 2.26
N LEU A 731 -7.78 -0.81 1.86
CA LEU A 731 -6.60 -0.70 1.00
C LEU A 731 -6.93 -0.05 -0.35
N LEU A 732 -8.02 -0.48 -0.99
CA LEU A 732 -8.50 0.09 -2.24
C LEU A 732 -8.91 1.57 -2.09
N ASN A 733 -9.51 1.96 -0.95
CA ASN A 733 -9.90 3.34 -0.70
C ASN A 733 -8.69 4.28 -0.60
N ILE A 734 -7.59 3.85 0.04
CA ILE A 734 -6.33 4.60 0.07
C ILE A 734 -5.80 4.78 -1.36
N VAL A 735 -5.77 3.69 -2.13
CA VAL A 735 -5.38 3.68 -3.54
C VAL A 735 -6.27 4.60 -4.39
N TYR A 736 -7.58 4.57 -4.20
CA TYR A 736 -8.51 5.45 -4.90
C TYR A 736 -8.31 6.91 -4.52
N GLY A 737 -7.95 7.20 -3.27
CA GLY A 737 -7.54 8.54 -2.83
C GLY A 737 -6.33 9.06 -3.61
N LEU A 738 -5.31 8.22 -3.80
CA LEU A 738 -4.13 8.56 -4.61
C LEU A 738 -4.49 8.72 -6.10
N LEU A 739 -5.33 7.84 -6.65
CA LEU A 739 -5.79 7.90 -8.04
C LEU A 739 -6.70 9.09 -8.31
N ALA A 740 -7.46 9.56 -7.33
CA ALA A 740 -8.31 10.74 -7.46
C ALA A 740 -7.49 11.97 -7.86
N LEU A 741 -6.26 12.12 -7.34
CA LEU A 741 -5.38 13.21 -7.75
C LEU A 741 -4.94 13.07 -9.22
N ALA A 742 -4.59 11.86 -9.67
CA ALA A 742 -4.27 11.62 -11.08
C ALA A 742 -5.45 11.95 -11.99
N ILE A 743 -6.68 11.62 -11.56
CA ILE A 743 -7.90 12.01 -12.25
C ILE A 743 -8.04 13.53 -12.29
N ILE A 744 -7.83 14.25 -11.18
CA ILE A 744 -7.86 15.73 -11.14
C ILE A 744 -6.89 16.34 -12.16
N VAL A 745 -5.66 15.83 -12.23
CA VAL A 745 -4.67 16.26 -13.23
C VAL A 745 -5.20 16.03 -14.65
N ALA A 746 -5.79 14.85 -14.92
CA ALA A 746 -6.39 14.55 -16.21
C ALA A 746 -7.56 15.50 -16.54
N VAL A 747 -8.45 15.80 -15.58
CA VAL A 747 -9.57 16.76 -15.74
C VAL A 747 -9.05 18.13 -16.15
N LEU A 748 -7.99 18.63 -15.51
CA LEU A 748 -7.39 19.92 -15.87
C LEU A 748 -6.85 19.92 -17.30
N GLY A 749 -6.33 18.79 -17.77
CA GLY A 749 -6.00 18.58 -19.16
C GLY A 749 -7.17 18.74 -20.13
N VAL A 750 -8.33 18.18 -19.75
CA VAL A 750 -9.58 18.33 -20.50
C VAL A 750 -10.04 19.78 -20.50
N VAL A 751 -10.05 20.44 -19.35
CA VAL A 751 -10.42 21.86 -19.20
C VAL A 751 -9.56 22.73 -20.12
N ASN A 752 -8.24 22.55 -20.08
CA ASN A 752 -7.31 23.32 -20.90
C ASN A 752 -7.60 23.13 -22.40
N THR A 753 -7.82 21.89 -22.82
CA THR A 753 -8.06 21.58 -24.23
C THR A 753 -9.40 22.13 -24.72
N LEU A 754 -10.45 22.08 -23.90
CA LEU A 754 -11.76 22.65 -24.24
C LEU A 754 -11.77 24.17 -24.22
N ALA A 755 -11.13 24.79 -23.22
CA ALA A 755 -10.96 26.24 -23.16
C ALA A 755 -10.31 26.77 -24.43
N LEU A 756 -9.31 26.04 -24.93
CA LEU A 756 -8.65 26.39 -26.17
C LEU A 756 -9.53 26.14 -27.41
N SER A 757 -10.23 25.01 -27.48
CA SER A 757 -11.17 24.71 -28.57
C SER A 757 -12.18 25.83 -28.79
N VAL A 758 -12.66 26.44 -27.70
CA VAL A 758 -13.56 27.60 -27.75
C VAL A 758 -12.86 28.82 -28.35
N VAL A 759 -11.63 29.11 -27.95
CA VAL A 759 -10.86 30.26 -28.45
C VAL A 759 -10.52 30.11 -29.92
N GLU A 760 -10.07 28.94 -30.37
CA GLU A 760 -9.73 28.65 -31.77
C GLU A 760 -10.94 28.77 -32.71
N ARG A 761 -12.14 28.56 -32.19
CA ARG A 761 -13.40 28.61 -32.96
C ARG A 761 -14.23 29.86 -32.63
N THR A 762 -13.60 30.92 -32.14
CA THR A 762 -14.32 32.16 -31.73
C THR A 762 -15.18 32.72 -32.87
N ARG A 763 -14.61 32.81 -34.09
CA ARG A 763 -15.34 33.28 -35.28
C ARG A 763 -16.49 32.35 -35.68
N GLU A 764 -16.27 31.03 -35.65
CA GLU A 764 -17.33 30.04 -35.92
C GLU A 764 -18.47 30.12 -34.91
N ILE A 765 -18.13 30.27 -33.63
CA ILE A 765 -19.11 30.44 -32.55
C ILE A 765 -19.87 31.77 -32.70
N GLY A 766 -19.17 32.84 -33.08
CA GLY A 766 -19.77 34.14 -33.41
C GLY A 766 -20.77 34.05 -34.55
N LEU A 767 -20.40 33.39 -35.65
CA LEU A 767 -21.26 33.16 -36.81
C LEU A 767 -22.48 32.29 -36.45
N MET A 768 -22.27 31.18 -35.74
CA MET A 768 -23.39 30.33 -35.27
C MET A 768 -24.37 31.11 -34.40
N ARG A 769 -23.89 32.02 -33.56
CA ARG A 769 -24.74 32.89 -32.74
C ARG A 769 -25.42 33.99 -33.54
N ALA A 770 -24.79 34.53 -34.57
CA ALA A 770 -25.41 35.49 -35.49
C ALA A 770 -26.52 34.84 -36.33
N ILE A 771 -26.37 33.56 -36.69
CA ILE A 771 -27.36 32.76 -37.42
C ILE A 771 -28.49 32.26 -36.48
N GLY A 772 -28.46 32.60 -35.19
CA GLY A 772 -29.59 32.41 -34.26
C GLY A 772 -29.39 31.35 -33.17
N LEU A 773 -28.18 30.79 -33.00
CA LEU A 773 -27.93 29.80 -31.95
C LEU A 773 -27.90 30.45 -30.55
N SER A 774 -28.79 30.01 -29.65
CA SER A 774 -28.93 30.60 -28.31
C SER A 774 -27.73 30.29 -27.42
N ARG A 775 -27.51 31.13 -26.39
CA ARG A 775 -26.46 30.90 -25.37
C ARG A 775 -26.63 29.57 -24.62
N ARG A 776 -27.86 29.06 -24.49
CA ARG A 776 -28.16 27.77 -23.87
C ARG A 776 -27.78 26.61 -24.79
N GLN A 777 -28.09 26.71 -26.09
CA GLN A 777 -27.73 25.71 -27.09
C GLN A 777 -26.20 25.62 -27.27
N LEU A 778 -25.50 26.76 -27.29
CA LEU A 778 -24.03 26.78 -27.37
C LEU A 778 -23.38 26.12 -26.15
N ARG A 779 -23.85 26.45 -24.94
CA ARG A 779 -23.39 25.81 -23.70
C ARG A 779 -23.68 24.32 -23.67
N ARG A 780 -24.83 23.88 -24.21
CA ARG A 780 -25.17 22.45 -24.32
C ARG A 780 -24.25 21.75 -25.31
N MET A 781 -23.95 22.36 -26.45
CA MET A 781 -23.04 21.82 -27.46
C MET A 781 -21.65 21.53 -26.88
N ILE A 782 -21.04 22.50 -26.19
CA ILE A 782 -19.69 22.35 -25.61
C ILE A 782 -19.67 21.30 -24.49
N ARG A 783 -20.73 21.24 -23.66
CA ARG A 783 -20.87 20.21 -22.63
C ARG A 783 -20.99 18.81 -23.23
N LEU A 784 -21.78 18.66 -24.29
CA LEU A 784 -21.94 17.39 -24.99
C LEU A 784 -20.65 16.95 -25.68
N GLU A 785 -19.88 17.87 -26.27
CA GLU A 785 -18.55 17.58 -26.82
C GLU A 785 -17.62 17.00 -25.74
N SER A 786 -17.57 17.64 -24.57
CA SER A 786 -16.75 17.18 -23.45
C SER A 786 -17.17 15.83 -22.88
N VAL A 787 -18.48 15.61 -22.71
CA VAL A 787 -19.01 14.33 -22.19
C VAL A 787 -18.59 13.17 -23.10
N VAL A 788 -18.70 13.33 -24.43
CA VAL A 788 -18.28 12.28 -25.36
C VAL A 788 -16.79 11.99 -25.30
N ILE A 789 -15.95 13.02 -25.09
CA ILE A 789 -14.51 12.84 -24.91
C ILE A 789 -14.21 12.08 -23.61
N ALA A 790 -14.92 12.41 -22.52
CA ALA A 790 -14.75 11.75 -21.24
C ALA A 790 -15.20 10.29 -21.28
N VAL A 791 -16.36 10.01 -21.89
CA VAL A 791 -16.87 8.64 -22.10
C VAL A 791 -15.94 7.83 -23.00
N PHE A 792 -15.36 8.44 -24.04
CA PHE A 792 -14.33 7.79 -24.86
C PHE A 792 -13.11 7.39 -24.03
N GLY A 793 -12.60 8.30 -23.19
CA GLY A 793 -11.52 8.02 -22.27
C GLY A 793 -11.87 6.90 -21.27
N ALA A 794 -13.10 6.92 -20.76
CA ALA A 794 -13.60 5.90 -19.84
C ALA A 794 -13.72 4.52 -20.48
N LEU A 795 -14.26 4.40 -21.69
CA LEU A 795 -14.36 3.10 -22.35
C LEU A 795 -13.00 2.47 -22.62
N LEU A 796 -12.06 3.25 -23.15
CA LEU A 796 -10.70 2.75 -23.38
C LEU A 796 -9.99 2.46 -22.06
N GLY A 797 -10.18 3.32 -21.05
CA GLY A 797 -9.54 3.20 -19.75
C GLY A 797 -10.03 1.97 -19.03
N LEU A 798 -11.33 1.86 -18.79
CA LEU A 798 -11.95 0.70 -18.15
C LEU A 798 -11.67 -0.58 -18.93
N GLY A 799 -11.71 -0.56 -20.27
CA GLY A 799 -11.36 -1.72 -21.11
C GLY A 799 -9.93 -2.20 -20.90
N LEU A 800 -8.96 -1.28 -20.91
CA LEU A 800 -7.56 -1.58 -20.61
C LEU A 800 -7.38 -2.06 -19.18
N GLY A 801 -7.99 -1.37 -18.22
CA GLY A 801 -7.90 -1.69 -16.81
C GLY A 801 -8.45 -3.07 -16.47
N MET A 802 -9.59 -3.45 -17.06
CA MET A 802 -10.11 -4.81 -16.94
C MET A 802 -9.15 -5.83 -17.55
N GLY A 803 -8.53 -5.55 -18.70
CA GLY A 803 -7.52 -6.43 -19.31
C GLY A 803 -6.23 -6.56 -18.49
N TRP A 804 -5.80 -5.48 -17.81
CA TRP A 804 -4.66 -5.51 -16.89
C TRP A 804 -5.01 -6.28 -15.62
N GLY A 805 -6.19 -6.03 -15.05
CA GLY A 805 -6.67 -6.70 -13.85
C GLY A 805 -6.88 -8.20 -14.06
N THR A 806 -7.40 -8.62 -15.22
CA THR A 806 -7.52 -10.04 -15.55
C THR A 806 -6.17 -10.71 -15.75
N ALA A 807 -5.20 -10.04 -16.38
CA ALA A 807 -3.84 -10.56 -16.52
C ALA A 807 -3.12 -10.67 -15.16
N ALA A 808 -3.29 -9.67 -14.30
CA ALA A 808 -2.76 -9.69 -12.93
C ALA A 808 -3.41 -10.79 -12.08
N GLN A 809 -4.74 -10.95 -12.16
CA GLN A 809 -5.46 -12.02 -11.46
C GLN A 809 -4.98 -13.40 -11.88
N LYS A 810 -4.64 -13.62 -13.16
CA LYS A 810 -4.10 -14.91 -13.61
C LYS A 810 -2.73 -15.24 -13.02
N LEU A 811 -1.91 -14.24 -12.69
CA LEU A 811 -0.69 -14.48 -11.93
C LEU A 811 -0.99 -14.79 -10.46
N LEU A 812 -1.95 -14.08 -9.87
CA LEU A 812 -2.42 -14.37 -8.51
C LEU A 812 -3.05 -15.77 -8.40
N ALA A 813 -3.63 -16.28 -9.49
CA ALA A 813 -4.15 -17.65 -9.55
C ALA A 813 -3.04 -18.70 -9.36
N LEU A 814 -1.78 -18.41 -9.70
CA LEU A 814 -0.63 -19.28 -9.40
C LEU A 814 -0.32 -19.32 -7.90
N GLU A 815 -0.77 -18.30 -7.17
CA GLU A 815 -0.71 -18.20 -5.71
C GLU A 815 -2.07 -18.57 -5.09
N GLY A 816 -2.88 -19.37 -5.79
CA GLY A 816 -4.15 -19.93 -5.32
C GLY A 816 -5.34 -18.96 -5.33
N LEU A 817 -5.18 -17.72 -5.80
CA LEU A 817 -6.28 -16.76 -5.94
C LEU A 817 -6.96 -16.88 -7.31
N GLY A 818 -7.61 -18.02 -7.54
CA GLY A 818 -8.06 -18.48 -8.85
C GLY A 818 -9.35 -17.83 -9.41
N VAL A 819 -10.15 -17.17 -8.58
CA VAL A 819 -11.46 -16.63 -8.96
C VAL A 819 -11.31 -15.24 -9.57
N LEU A 820 -11.80 -15.08 -10.80
CA LEU A 820 -11.89 -13.79 -11.47
C LEU A 820 -13.25 -13.16 -11.18
N GLU A 821 -13.26 -12.05 -10.44
CA GLU A 821 -14.46 -11.24 -10.21
C GLU A 821 -14.29 -9.84 -10.83
N ILE A 822 -15.23 -9.46 -11.70
CA ILE A 822 -15.29 -8.13 -12.28
C ILE A 822 -16.32 -7.30 -11.49
N PRO A 823 -15.93 -6.20 -10.82
CA PRO A 823 -16.81 -5.41 -9.98
C PRO A 823 -17.63 -4.44 -10.84
N TRP A 824 -18.61 -4.99 -11.57
CA TRP A 824 -19.50 -4.22 -12.45
C TRP A 824 -20.12 -2.97 -11.80
N PRO A 825 -20.53 -2.97 -10.51
CA PRO A 825 -21.02 -1.77 -9.85
C PRO A 825 -19.99 -0.63 -9.84
N THR A 826 -18.73 -0.94 -9.49
CA THR A 826 -17.63 0.04 -9.49
C THR A 826 -17.32 0.50 -10.91
N ILE A 827 -17.21 -0.42 -11.86
CA ILE A 827 -16.94 -0.10 -13.27
C ILE A 827 -18.04 0.81 -13.85
N LEU A 828 -19.31 0.51 -13.59
CA LEU A 828 -20.44 1.32 -14.04
C LEU A 828 -20.49 2.68 -13.34
N THR A 829 -20.19 2.71 -12.03
CA THR A 829 -20.14 3.96 -11.25
C THR A 829 -19.04 4.88 -11.78
N VAL A 830 -17.84 4.36 -12.00
CA VAL A 830 -16.71 5.10 -12.56
C VAL A 830 -17.01 5.54 -14.00
N PHE A 831 -17.65 4.69 -14.80
CA PHE A 831 -18.09 5.03 -16.14
C PHE A 831 -19.07 6.21 -16.14
N VAL A 832 -20.09 6.18 -15.30
CA VAL A 832 -21.07 7.26 -15.15
C VAL A 832 -20.42 8.53 -14.58
N ALA A 833 -19.57 8.39 -13.55
CA ALA A 833 -18.82 9.50 -12.96
C ALA A 833 -17.93 10.22 -14.00
N SER A 834 -17.36 9.49 -14.95
CA SER A 834 -16.56 10.08 -16.04
C SER A 834 -17.36 11.08 -16.89
N ALA A 835 -18.65 10.83 -17.13
CA ALA A 835 -19.51 11.75 -17.87
C ALA A 835 -19.73 13.05 -17.08
N PHE A 836 -19.91 12.94 -15.75
CA PHE A 836 -19.97 14.10 -14.86
C PHE A 836 -18.66 14.88 -14.84
N VAL A 837 -17.51 14.20 -14.79
CA VAL A 837 -16.19 14.83 -14.92
C VAL A 837 -16.09 15.63 -16.21
N GLY A 838 -16.51 15.06 -17.35
CA GLY A 838 -16.59 15.78 -18.63
C GLY A 838 -17.52 17.00 -18.56
N LEU A 839 -18.67 16.88 -17.89
CA LEU A 839 -19.60 17.98 -17.69
C LEU A 839 -18.97 19.13 -16.88
N PHE A 840 -18.31 18.80 -15.76
CA PHE A 840 -17.62 19.76 -14.89
C PHE A 840 -16.47 20.45 -15.61
N ALA A 841 -15.65 19.68 -16.35
CA ALA A 841 -14.54 20.21 -17.13
C ALA A 841 -15.00 21.25 -18.17
N ALA A 842 -16.20 21.08 -18.71
CA ALA A 842 -16.76 21.99 -19.71
C ALA A 842 -17.47 23.22 -19.13
N LEU A 843 -17.73 23.30 -17.82
CA LEU A 843 -18.52 24.40 -17.22
C LEU A 843 -17.91 25.77 -17.51
N VAL A 844 -16.64 25.95 -17.19
CA VAL A 844 -15.93 27.23 -17.35
C VAL A 844 -15.78 27.60 -18.84
N PRO A 845 -15.29 26.71 -19.73
CA PRO A 845 -15.23 26.98 -21.16
C PRO A 845 -16.58 27.31 -21.79
N ALA A 846 -17.61 26.53 -21.48
CA ALA A 846 -18.95 26.72 -22.03
C ALA A 846 -19.56 28.05 -21.58
N PHE A 847 -19.37 28.41 -20.31
CA PHE A 847 -19.86 29.68 -19.77
C PHE A 847 -19.20 30.88 -20.44
N ARG A 848 -17.87 30.84 -20.63
CA ARG A 848 -17.13 31.88 -21.36
C ARG A 848 -17.61 32.00 -22.80
N ALA A 849 -17.74 30.90 -23.53
CA ALA A 849 -18.24 30.89 -24.91
C ALA A 849 -19.64 31.53 -25.03
N GLY A 850 -20.53 31.21 -24.09
CA GLY A 850 -21.90 31.74 -24.05
C GLY A 850 -21.98 33.25 -23.81
N ARG A 851 -20.98 33.86 -23.16
CA ARG A 851 -20.94 35.30 -22.85
C ARG A 851 -20.16 36.15 -23.86
N MET A 852 -19.56 35.54 -24.89
CA MET A 852 -18.81 36.32 -25.89
C MET A 852 -19.69 37.34 -26.62
N ASN A 853 -19.13 38.51 -26.93
CA ASN A 853 -19.80 39.50 -27.76
C ASN A 853 -19.73 39.05 -29.23
N VAL A 854 -20.89 38.96 -29.90
CA VAL A 854 -21.00 38.43 -31.27
C VAL A 854 -20.26 39.32 -32.27
N LEU A 855 -20.33 40.64 -32.10
CA LEU A 855 -19.65 41.60 -32.99
C LEU A 855 -18.14 41.46 -32.89
N ASN A 856 -17.60 41.40 -31.67
CA ASN A 856 -16.16 41.21 -31.46
C ASN A 856 -15.68 39.84 -31.95
N ALA A 857 -16.51 38.80 -31.80
CA ALA A 857 -16.17 37.45 -32.24
C ALA A 857 -16.12 37.29 -33.77
N ILE A 858 -16.95 38.05 -34.50
CA ILE A 858 -16.95 38.06 -35.97
C ILE A 858 -15.81 38.96 -36.50
N ALA A 859 -15.44 40.00 -35.75
CA ALA A 859 -14.34 40.91 -36.09
C ALA A 859 -12.94 40.37 -35.78
N THR A 860 -12.82 39.29 -35.00
CA THR A 860 -11.55 38.58 -34.80
C THR A 860 -11.20 37.72 -36.00
N ASP A 861 -10.01 37.96 -36.57
CA ASP A 861 -9.34 37.09 -37.56
C ASP A 861 -8.77 35.81 -36.94
#